data_AF-A0A7S4LKU9-F1
#
_entry.id   AF-A0A7S4LKU9-F1
#
_cell.length_a   1.000
_cell.length_b   1.000
_cell.length_c   1.000
_cell.angle_alpha   90.00
_cell.angle_beta   90.00
_cell.angle_gamma   90.00
#
_symmetry.space_group_name_H-M   'P 1'
#
loop_
_entity.id
_entity.type
_entity.pdbx_description
1 polymer ?
#
loop_
_entity_poly.entity_id
_entity_poly.type
_entity_poly.pdbx_seq_one_letter_code
_entity_poly.pdbx_strand_id
1 'polypeptide(L)'
;FFFGQAHTMEQHKQVITMVSVGVFVIVIGFSAGLAINSGGASLYSRPPVINGKSTKITVAPNVGAQLSRPTSRSPHVVSPQFAGTMQTLQHGQFASEAQTRTPIAAPTLNVLIGLGIAAFAACAIVYRQAQRTLGEVSPLLSVSSNSSIALATMSGESDIIPATIIGAGRVGQALAAMNPAGTDAVLKRGQTVASNGLPLGPIYVCTRNDDLGPIIESTPADRRKDLVFFQNGMLDPLLEKYGLQLSPSNPNASTQCLVYFAVAKLGDKPMDGVTDLNPEGLTAAFGRHAESLARRLRSAGLSCKVPVEVIFQGMMLEKLIWISSFMLAGVKNGEVTVGEVEKDCTADVTVLIQELLASCRDANPFALFASDAAVTARLLAYGRSVAHFPTAMKEFPWRNGYFWDISQAALSEEKADPTPTHSTWLKEYAPSVLSSEPKSVTKDPEYALLFDCDGVIVLTEELHRKAYNGAFEHFSLKIKGEPVVWTEEYYDVLQNTIGGGKPKMRWHFGHEGWPTYRPEGAKEDVPVPIQPEEQSELIDALQDQKTVLYKKLVSEVAEARPGVLELMDEGLGRPDVAMGICSAATKAGFEQVVNSVVQEDRLKRFDVVKAGDDVDKKKPDPMIYNMAQELVNLPPEKCVVIEDSLVGLRAAKAAGMKCIITPTASTA
;
A
#
# COMPACT_ATOMS: atom_id res chain seq x y z
N PHE A 1 53.46 38.77 -2.53
CA PHE A 1 53.01 40.06 -1.98
C PHE A 1 51.48 40.06 -1.92
N PHE A 2 50.87 40.84 -1.02
CA PHE A 2 49.41 40.98 -0.82
C PHE A 2 48.71 41.55 -2.07
N PHE A 3 47.38 41.44 -2.29
CA PHE A 3 46.23 40.75 -1.66
C PHE A 3 45.61 39.79 -2.72
N GLY A 4 44.64 38.88 -2.51
CA GLY A 4 43.78 38.56 -1.36
C GLY A 4 42.29 38.60 -1.74
N GLN A 5 41.61 37.44 -1.86
CA GLN A 5 40.15 37.20 -1.98
C GLN A 5 39.90 35.67 -1.89
N ALA A 6 38.66 35.22 -1.66
CA ALA A 6 38.34 33.82 -1.32
C ALA A 6 37.43 33.10 -2.35
N HIS A 7 37.95 32.05 -2.99
CA HIS A 7 37.21 31.12 -3.87
C HIS A 7 37.92 29.75 -3.87
N THR A 8 37.28 28.59 -3.98
CA THR A 8 35.93 28.15 -3.52
C THR A 8 36.02 26.63 -3.34
N MET A 9 35.38 26.05 -2.31
CA MET A 9 35.38 24.57 -2.08
C MET A 9 34.62 23.78 -3.16
N GLU A 10 34.02 24.48 -4.10
CA GLU A 10 33.10 24.02 -5.13
C GLU A 10 33.83 23.47 -6.38
N GLN A 11 34.98 24.05 -6.74
CA GLN A 11 35.80 23.55 -7.86
C GLN A 11 36.38 22.16 -7.56
N HIS A 12 36.74 21.87 -6.31
CA HIS A 12 37.17 20.53 -5.89
C HIS A 12 36.03 19.49 -5.98
N LYS A 13 34.77 19.89 -5.72
CA LYS A 13 33.62 19.02 -5.99
C LYS A 13 33.46 18.77 -7.49
N GLN A 14 33.49 19.81 -8.32
CA GLN A 14 33.35 19.69 -9.78
C GLN A 14 34.39 18.73 -10.40
N VAL A 15 35.66 18.83 -10.00
CA VAL A 15 36.74 17.94 -10.51
C VAL A 15 36.49 16.47 -10.13
N ILE A 16 36.08 16.20 -8.88
CA ILE A 16 35.77 14.82 -8.44
C ILE A 16 34.52 14.29 -9.19
N THR A 17 33.47 15.10 -9.33
CA THR A 17 32.25 14.71 -10.07
C THR A 17 32.54 14.43 -11.55
N MET A 18 33.37 15.24 -12.22
CA MET A 18 33.76 14.98 -13.62
C MET A 18 34.48 13.63 -13.79
N VAL A 19 35.36 13.26 -12.85
CA VAL A 19 36.05 11.95 -12.88
C VAL A 19 35.05 10.81 -12.68
N SER A 20 34.13 10.92 -11.72
CA SER A 20 33.10 9.91 -11.47
C SER A 20 32.16 9.70 -12.67
N VAL A 21 31.68 10.79 -13.29
CA VAL A 21 30.81 10.73 -14.48
C VAL A 21 31.57 10.13 -15.67
N GLY A 22 32.83 10.53 -15.87
CA GLY A 22 33.68 10.00 -16.95
C GLY A 22 33.88 8.48 -16.89
N VAL A 23 34.05 7.93 -15.68
CA VAL A 23 34.14 6.47 -15.48
C VAL A 23 32.79 5.78 -15.78
N PHE A 24 31.67 6.37 -15.40
CA PHE A 24 30.34 5.75 -15.56
C PHE A 24 29.91 5.63 -17.04
N VAL A 25 30.22 6.64 -17.87
CA VAL A 25 29.94 6.61 -19.32
C VAL A 25 30.69 5.48 -20.03
N ILE A 26 31.92 5.16 -19.59
CA ILE A 26 32.73 4.07 -20.18
C ILE A 26 32.09 2.70 -19.93
N VAL A 27 31.49 2.49 -18.75
CA VAL A 27 30.82 1.22 -18.41
C VAL A 27 29.59 0.99 -19.30
N ILE A 28 28.74 2.01 -19.45
CA ILE A 28 27.53 1.94 -20.30
C ILE A 28 27.90 1.70 -21.78
N GLY A 29 28.96 2.36 -22.27
CA GLY A 29 29.47 2.17 -23.63
C GLY A 29 29.91 0.73 -23.93
N PHE A 30 30.52 0.04 -22.95
CA PHE A 30 30.91 -1.37 -23.10
C PHE A 30 29.70 -2.31 -23.19
N SER A 31 28.65 -2.07 -22.40
CA SER A 31 27.42 -2.88 -22.46
C SER A 31 26.69 -2.75 -23.80
N ALA A 32 26.63 -1.54 -24.37
CA ALA A 32 26.02 -1.32 -25.69
C ALA A 32 26.83 -1.96 -26.84
N GLY A 33 28.17 -1.93 -26.75
CA GLY A 33 29.06 -2.44 -27.80
C GLY A 33 28.96 -3.95 -28.04
N LEU A 34 28.68 -4.76 -27.01
CA LEU A 34 28.54 -6.21 -27.17
C LEU A 34 27.23 -6.62 -27.88
N ALA A 35 26.14 -5.87 -27.71
CA ALA A 35 24.82 -6.25 -28.23
C ALA A 35 24.66 -6.06 -29.75
N ILE A 36 25.54 -5.27 -30.39
CA ILE A 36 25.41 -4.88 -31.80
C ILE A 36 26.19 -5.82 -32.75
N ASN A 37 27.13 -6.62 -32.23
CA ASN A 37 28.14 -7.30 -33.06
C ASN A 37 27.88 -8.79 -33.33
N SER A 38 26.68 -9.31 -33.04
CA SER A 38 26.27 -10.70 -33.30
C SER A 38 25.23 -10.79 -34.43
N GLY A 39 25.62 -10.33 -35.63
CA GLY A 39 24.68 -10.00 -36.72
C GLY A 39 25.06 -10.48 -38.13
N GLY A 40 25.45 -11.75 -38.29
CA GLY A 40 25.36 -12.47 -39.57
C GLY A 40 26.58 -12.47 -40.50
N ALA A 41 27.16 -13.66 -40.67
CA ALA A 41 27.90 -14.07 -41.87
C ALA A 41 27.65 -15.57 -42.11
N SER A 42 27.29 -15.96 -43.33
CA SER A 42 26.94 -17.35 -43.68
C SER A 42 28.09 -18.07 -44.38
N LEU A 43 28.38 -19.31 -43.98
CA LEU A 43 29.24 -20.23 -44.72
C LEU A 43 28.68 -21.66 -44.69
N TYR A 44 28.65 -22.29 -45.88
CA TYR A 44 28.18 -23.66 -46.07
C TYR A 44 29.24 -24.69 -45.65
N SER A 45 28.81 -25.73 -44.94
CA SER A 45 29.34 -27.10 -45.12
C SER A 45 28.32 -28.13 -44.59
N ARG A 46 28.37 -29.36 -45.12
CA ARG A 46 27.48 -30.49 -44.74
C ARG A 46 28.26 -31.56 -43.96
N PRO A 47 27.57 -32.44 -43.20
CA PRO A 47 28.16 -33.16 -42.06
C PRO A 47 28.63 -34.59 -42.40
N PRO A 48 29.22 -35.30 -41.43
CA PRO A 48 29.07 -36.74 -41.28
C PRO A 48 28.08 -37.12 -40.14
N VAL A 49 27.52 -38.33 -40.24
CA VAL A 49 26.50 -38.90 -39.34
C VAL A 49 27.11 -39.91 -38.36
N ILE A 50 26.63 -39.96 -37.11
CA ILE A 50 26.72 -41.16 -36.25
C ILE A 50 25.34 -41.43 -35.60
N ASN A 51 25.05 -42.71 -35.33
CA ASN A 51 23.71 -43.24 -35.08
C ASN A 51 23.21 -43.10 -33.62
N GLY A 52 21.96 -42.64 -33.48
CA GLY A 52 20.83 -43.57 -33.26
C GLY A 52 20.42 -43.96 -31.83
N LYS A 53 19.13 -43.70 -31.53
CA LYS A 53 18.13 -44.74 -31.19
C LYS A 53 16.72 -44.19 -31.40
N SER A 54 15.75 -45.09 -31.58
CA SER A 54 14.37 -44.77 -31.96
C SER A 54 13.35 -45.41 -31.03
N THR A 55 12.24 -44.71 -30.81
CA THR A 55 10.95 -45.30 -30.43
C THR A 55 9.84 -44.59 -31.23
N LYS A 56 8.69 -45.25 -31.44
CA LYS A 56 7.77 -44.96 -32.55
C LYS A 56 6.61 -44.00 -32.24
N ILE A 57 6.21 -43.32 -33.31
CA ILE A 57 4.91 -42.68 -33.57
C ILE A 57 3.74 -43.66 -33.34
N THR A 58 2.57 -43.15 -32.95
CA THR A 58 1.27 -43.65 -33.42
C THR A 58 0.32 -42.46 -33.60
N VAL A 59 -0.46 -42.47 -34.70
CA VAL A 59 -1.47 -41.46 -35.06
C VAL A 59 -2.73 -42.20 -35.51
N ALA A 60 -3.92 -41.67 -35.18
CA ALA A 60 -5.19 -42.07 -35.76
C ALA A 60 -6.11 -40.82 -35.95
N PRO A 61 -6.86 -40.67 -37.07
CA PRO A 61 -7.62 -39.45 -37.38
C PRO A 61 -9.13 -39.69 -37.64
N ASN A 62 -9.77 -38.76 -38.35
CA ASN A 62 -11.10 -38.82 -39.01
C ASN A 62 -12.34 -38.54 -38.13
N VAL A 63 -13.50 -38.04 -38.64
CA VAL A 63 -13.88 -37.33 -39.89
C VAL A 63 -15.25 -36.67 -39.62
N GLY A 64 -15.60 -35.56 -40.30
CA GLY A 64 -17.01 -35.12 -40.38
C GLY A 64 -17.20 -33.71 -40.91
N ALA A 65 -18.02 -33.54 -41.95
CA ALA A 65 -18.40 -32.24 -42.50
C ALA A 65 -19.80 -32.30 -43.14
N GLN A 66 -20.56 -31.20 -43.07
CA GLN A 66 -21.31 -30.65 -44.20
C GLN A 66 -21.96 -29.29 -43.89
N LEU A 67 -22.18 -28.51 -44.95
CA LEU A 67 -22.91 -27.24 -44.97
C LEU A 67 -24.28 -27.45 -45.62
N SER A 68 -25.26 -26.61 -45.26
CA SER A 68 -26.49 -26.45 -46.05
C SER A 68 -26.98 -24.99 -46.07
N ARG A 69 -27.61 -24.61 -47.17
CA ARG A 69 -28.38 -23.37 -47.41
C ARG A 69 -29.66 -23.75 -48.15
N PRO A 70 -30.71 -22.92 -48.09
CA PRO A 70 -31.25 -22.45 -49.37
C PRO A 70 -31.63 -20.95 -49.43
N THR A 71 -31.84 -20.53 -50.67
CA THR A 71 -32.50 -19.32 -51.23
C THR A 71 -34.01 -19.24 -50.91
N SER A 72 -34.78 -18.16 -51.15
CA SER A 72 -34.60 -16.73 -51.50
C SER A 72 -35.97 -16.02 -51.55
N ARG A 73 -36.02 -14.66 -51.54
CA ARG A 73 -36.86 -13.79 -52.42
C ARG A 73 -36.90 -12.32 -51.96
N SER A 74 -37.05 -11.41 -52.93
CA SER A 74 -37.50 -10.00 -52.80
C SER A 74 -38.70 -9.80 -53.75
N PRO A 75 -39.32 -8.59 -53.87
CA PRO A 75 -38.82 -7.62 -54.86
C PRO A 75 -39.19 -6.11 -54.66
N HIS A 76 -38.63 -5.25 -55.54
CA HIS A 76 -39.13 -3.94 -56.03
C HIS A 76 -39.18 -2.73 -55.04
N VAL A 77 -38.90 -1.47 -55.42
CA VAL A 77 -38.19 -0.82 -56.57
C VAL A 77 -37.89 0.66 -56.12
N VAL A 78 -36.98 1.50 -56.65
CA VAL A 78 -36.79 2.06 -58.02
C VAL A 78 -35.29 2.29 -58.33
N SER A 79 -34.97 3.09 -59.36
CA SER A 79 -33.65 3.59 -59.81
C SER A 79 -33.88 4.84 -60.70
N PRO A 80 -32.96 5.45 -61.50
CA PRO A 80 -31.59 5.11 -61.94
C PRO A 80 -30.56 6.20 -61.48
N GLN A 81 -29.36 6.48 -62.04
CA GLN A 81 -28.67 6.01 -63.27
C GLN A 81 -27.13 5.90 -63.10
N PHE A 82 -26.31 6.18 -64.13
CA PHE A 82 -25.05 5.47 -64.39
C PHE A 82 -24.03 6.22 -65.30
N ALA A 83 -22.80 5.69 -65.34
CA ALA A 83 -21.70 5.93 -66.32
C ALA A 83 -20.90 7.27 -66.25
N GLY A 84 -19.65 7.34 -66.71
CA GLY A 84 -18.72 6.26 -67.09
C GLY A 84 -17.61 6.61 -68.10
N THR A 85 -16.35 6.24 -67.80
CA THR A 85 -15.18 6.03 -68.71
C THR A 85 -14.74 7.07 -69.76
N MET A 86 -13.44 7.43 -69.77
CA MET A 86 -12.55 7.18 -70.93
C MET A 86 -11.05 7.42 -70.63
N GLN A 87 -10.17 6.94 -71.53
CA GLN A 87 -8.72 7.22 -71.57
C GLN A 87 -8.39 8.22 -72.70
N THR A 88 -7.32 9.03 -72.56
CA THR A 88 -6.46 9.43 -73.70
C THR A 88 -5.09 9.94 -73.23
N LEU A 89 -4.19 10.29 -74.15
CA LEU A 89 -2.73 10.38 -73.95
C LEU A 89 -2.11 11.67 -74.54
N GLN A 90 -0.87 11.98 -74.09
CA GLN A 90 0.13 12.89 -74.68
C GLN A 90 -0.17 14.40 -74.78
N HIS A 91 0.67 15.23 -74.13
CA HIS A 91 1.76 15.97 -74.79
C HIS A 91 2.69 16.67 -73.76
N GLY A 92 3.91 17.06 -74.20
CA GLY A 92 4.72 18.09 -73.51
C GLY A 92 5.94 17.59 -72.71
N GLN A 93 7.14 17.90 -73.20
CA GLN A 93 8.43 17.72 -72.50
C GLN A 93 8.68 18.87 -71.50
N PHE A 94 9.58 18.68 -70.53
CA PHE A 94 10.89 19.37 -70.49
C PHE A 94 11.82 18.73 -69.43
N ALA A 95 13.09 19.15 -69.37
CA ALA A 95 14.15 18.50 -68.59
C ALA A 95 14.95 19.48 -67.71
N SER A 96 15.57 18.92 -66.66
CA SER A 96 16.79 19.36 -65.96
C SER A 96 17.04 20.86 -65.68
N GLU A 97 17.21 21.19 -64.39
CA GLU A 97 18.38 21.97 -63.94
C GLU A 97 18.70 21.69 -62.45
N ALA A 98 19.76 22.29 -61.88
CA ALA A 98 20.52 21.67 -60.78
C ALA A 98 21.03 22.64 -59.68
N GLN A 99 21.53 22.03 -58.59
CA GLN A 99 22.31 22.63 -57.48
C GLN A 99 21.54 23.63 -56.58
N THR A 100 21.65 23.55 -55.25
CA THR A 100 22.92 23.68 -54.51
C THR A 100 22.92 22.90 -53.18
N ARG A 101 24.09 22.36 -52.81
CA ARG A 101 24.45 21.95 -51.44
C ARG A 101 25.79 22.58 -51.08
N THR A 102 25.87 23.24 -49.93
CA THR A 102 27.13 23.75 -49.38
C THR A 102 27.92 22.60 -48.72
N PRO A 103 29.22 22.42 -49.02
CA PRO A 103 30.05 21.45 -48.33
C PRO A 103 30.54 22.00 -46.99
N ILE A 104 30.46 21.20 -45.93
CA ILE A 104 31.19 21.46 -44.68
C ILE A 104 32.69 21.24 -44.96
N ALA A 105 33.52 22.22 -44.64
CA ALA A 105 34.93 22.19 -44.98
C ALA A 105 35.69 21.09 -44.21
N ALA A 106 36.57 20.37 -44.92
CA ALA A 106 37.35 19.25 -44.38
C ALA A 106 38.24 19.52 -43.14
N PRO A 107 38.77 20.75 -42.87
CA PRO A 107 39.59 20.98 -41.68
C PRO A 107 38.88 20.65 -40.36
N THR A 108 37.57 20.91 -40.26
CA THR A 108 36.81 20.79 -39.01
C THR A 108 36.71 19.35 -38.50
N LEU A 109 36.60 18.37 -39.42
CA LEU A 109 36.49 16.96 -39.05
C LEU A 109 37.83 16.42 -38.52
N ASN A 110 38.95 16.83 -39.13
CA ASN A 110 40.28 16.42 -38.66
C ASN A 110 40.64 17.04 -37.30
N VAL A 111 40.15 18.24 -36.98
CA VAL A 111 40.31 18.84 -35.63
C VAL A 111 39.52 18.05 -34.59
N LEU A 112 38.28 17.65 -34.88
CA LEU A 112 37.47 16.82 -33.98
C LEU A 112 38.09 15.43 -33.74
N ILE A 113 38.58 14.77 -34.80
CA ILE A 113 39.30 13.49 -34.69
C ILE A 113 40.60 13.65 -33.89
N GLY A 114 41.36 14.72 -34.13
CA GLY A 114 42.59 15.04 -33.38
C GLY A 114 42.34 15.25 -31.89
N LEU A 115 41.27 15.97 -31.52
CA LEU A 115 40.85 16.18 -30.13
C LEU A 115 40.44 14.85 -29.46
N GLY A 116 39.70 13.98 -30.17
CA GLY A 116 39.34 12.65 -29.68
C GLY A 116 40.56 11.76 -29.39
N ILE A 117 41.53 11.74 -30.31
CA ILE A 117 42.78 10.98 -30.15
C ILE A 117 43.62 11.55 -28.99
N ALA A 118 43.70 12.87 -28.84
CA ALA A 118 44.40 13.51 -27.74
C ALA A 118 43.78 13.18 -26.37
N ALA A 119 42.45 13.21 -26.26
CA ALA A 119 41.74 12.81 -25.04
C ALA A 119 41.97 11.34 -24.68
N PHE A 120 41.95 10.44 -25.67
CA PHE A 120 42.23 9.02 -25.46
C PHE A 120 43.67 8.76 -25.02
N ALA A 121 44.64 9.48 -25.60
CA ALA A 121 46.04 9.43 -25.19
C ALA A 121 46.25 9.94 -23.75
N ALA A 122 45.58 11.04 -23.36
CA ALA A 122 45.63 11.55 -21.99
C ALA A 122 45.09 10.52 -20.97
N CYS A 123 43.93 9.90 -21.24
CA CYS A 123 43.40 8.83 -20.40
C CYS A 123 44.35 7.62 -20.30
N ALA A 124 44.99 7.23 -21.42
CA ALA A 124 45.97 6.14 -21.44
C ALA A 124 47.31 6.46 -20.76
N ILE A 125 47.59 7.73 -20.46
CA ILE A 125 48.70 8.17 -19.61
C ILE A 125 48.27 8.14 -18.14
N VAL A 126 47.14 8.77 -17.80
CA VAL A 126 46.60 8.79 -16.42
C VAL A 126 46.37 7.38 -15.88
N TYR A 127 45.83 6.46 -16.69
CA TYR A 127 45.65 5.05 -16.31
C TYR A 127 46.97 4.34 -16.02
N ARG A 128 48.00 4.54 -16.85
CA ARG A 128 49.34 3.96 -16.62
C ARG A 128 50.08 4.61 -15.45
N GLN A 129 49.76 5.86 -15.13
CA GLN A 129 50.30 6.55 -13.96
C GLN A 129 49.64 6.03 -12.68
N ALA A 130 48.32 5.86 -12.66
CA ALA A 130 47.59 5.21 -11.57
C ALA A 130 48.04 3.76 -11.33
N GLN A 131 48.28 2.97 -12.39
CA GLN A 131 48.83 1.61 -12.25
C GLN A 131 50.25 1.58 -11.66
N ARG A 132 51.06 2.63 -11.86
CA ARG A 132 52.37 2.75 -11.19
C ARG A 132 52.19 3.10 -9.71
N THR A 133 51.33 4.07 -9.38
CA THR A 133 51.04 4.43 -7.98
C THR A 133 50.47 3.25 -7.19
N LEU A 134 49.61 2.42 -7.81
CA LEU A 134 49.08 1.20 -7.18
C LEU A 134 50.11 0.05 -7.08
N GLY A 135 51.22 0.12 -7.82
CA GLY A 135 52.29 -0.88 -7.79
C GLY A 135 53.31 -0.69 -6.64
N GLU A 136 53.32 0.47 -5.98
CA GLU A 136 54.34 0.83 -4.98
C GLU A 136 53.81 0.86 -3.53
N VAL A 137 52.52 0.57 -3.29
CA VAL A 137 51.90 0.58 -1.95
C VAL A 137 51.79 -0.84 -1.34
N SER A 138 52.94 -1.47 -1.12
CA SER A 138 53.17 -2.60 -0.22
C SER A 138 54.68 -2.76 -0.05
N PRO A 139 55.23 -2.73 1.19
CA PRO A 139 54.78 -3.60 2.27
C PRO A 139 54.71 -2.96 3.67
N LEU A 140 53.68 -3.29 4.48
CA LEU A 140 53.70 -3.02 5.93
C LEU A 140 52.77 -3.93 6.77
N LEU A 141 52.71 -5.23 6.45
CA LEU A 141 52.07 -6.25 7.30
C LEU A 141 52.97 -7.49 7.41
N SER A 142 53.51 -7.73 8.60
CA SER A 142 54.21 -8.96 8.98
C SER A 142 54.17 -9.15 10.50
N VAL A 143 54.18 -10.42 10.96
CA VAL A 143 54.15 -10.85 12.37
C VAL A 143 52.77 -10.61 13.05
N SER A 144 52.12 -11.57 13.73
CA SER A 144 52.48 -12.97 14.04
C SER A 144 51.32 -13.94 13.77
N SER A 145 51.67 -15.18 13.44
CA SER A 145 50.77 -16.32 13.26
C SER A 145 50.37 -16.97 14.58
N ASN A 146 49.20 -17.62 14.62
CA ASN A 146 49.11 -19.04 15.01
C ASN A 146 47.73 -19.66 14.69
N SER A 147 47.69 -21.00 14.65
CA SER A 147 46.47 -21.84 14.69
C SER A 147 45.54 -21.86 13.46
N SER A 148 46.04 -22.47 12.37
CA SER A 148 45.31 -23.42 11.50
C SER A 148 43.77 -23.34 11.43
N ILE A 149 43.23 -22.76 10.36
CA ILE A 149 41.87 -23.05 9.88
C ILE A 149 41.92 -24.33 9.04
N ALA A 150 41.10 -25.33 9.37
CA ALA A 150 40.90 -26.51 8.54
C ALA A 150 40.10 -26.16 7.29
N LEU A 151 40.37 -26.83 6.16
CA LEU A 151 39.69 -26.58 4.88
C LEU A 151 38.26 -27.18 4.89
N ALA A 152 37.35 -26.52 5.60
CA ALA A 152 35.95 -26.89 5.63
C ALA A 152 35.29 -26.64 4.26
N THR A 153 34.50 -27.62 3.80
CA THR A 153 33.67 -27.51 2.60
C THR A 153 32.68 -26.35 2.74
N MET A 154 32.56 -25.50 1.70
CA MET A 154 31.67 -24.33 1.74
C MET A 154 30.18 -24.71 1.63
N SER A 155 29.60 -25.12 2.74
CA SER A 155 28.16 -25.12 3.01
C SER A 155 27.87 -24.06 4.09
N GLY A 156 27.85 -22.79 3.68
CA GLY A 156 27.54 -21.66 4.56
C GLY A 156 26.11 -21.19 4.37
N GLU A 157 25.22 -21.54 5.29
CA GLU A 157 23.90 -20.94 5.37
C GLU A 157 24.03 -19.47 5.77
N SER A 158 23.23 -18.58 5.15
CA SER A 158 23.38 -17.14 5.34
C SER A 158 22.56 -16.66 6.53
N ASP A 159 23.20 -16.53 7.70
CA ASP A 159 22.53 -16.14 8.94
C ASP A 159 21.64 -14.88 8.78
N ILE A 160 20.38 -15.06 9.17
CA ILE A 160 19.39 -13.99 9.23
C ILE A 160 19.62 -13.20 10.51
N ILE A 161 19.97 -11.91 10.37
CA ILE A 161 20.23 -11.06 11.54
C ILE A 161 18.94 -10.90 12.36
N PRO A 162 18.95 -11.20 13.67
CA PRO A 162 17.79 -11.04 14.55
C PRO A 162 17.31 -9.58 14.61
N ALA A 163 16.01 -9.38 14.48
CA ALA A 163 15.38 -8.07 14.37
C ALA A 163 14.41 -7.78 15.53
N THR A 164 14.20 -6.50 15.83
CA THR A 164 13.00 -6.05 16.52
C THR A 164 11.95 -5.74 15.46
N ILE A 165 10.70 -6.18 15.63
CA ILE A 165 9.63 -6.00 14.64
C ILE A 165 8.44 -5.31 15.32
N ILE A 166 8.20 -4.05 14.97
CA ILE A 166 7.14 -3.23 15.56
C ILE A 166 5.87 -3.41 14.71
N GLY A 167 4.83 -3.97 15.31
CA GLY A 167 3.54 -4.19 14.64
C GLY A 167 3.38 -5.62 14.12
N ALA A 168 2.73 -6.46 14.92
CA ALA A 168 2.41 -7.86 14.65
C ALA A 168 1.33 -8.09 13.54
N GLY A 169 1.24 -7.18 12.56
CA GLY A 169 0.32 -7.28 11.42
C GLY A 169 0.88 -8.15 10.27
N ARG A 170 0.19 -8.15 9.12
CA ARG A 170 0.51 -8.99 7.94
C ARG A 170 2.00 -8.96 7.55
N VAL A 171 2.57 -7.77 7.38
CA VAL A 171 3.99 -7.59 6.98
C VAL A 171 4.94 -7.97 8.11
N GLY A 172 4.66 -7.58 9.37
CA GLY A 172 5.51 -7.90 10.51
C GLY A 172 5.59 -9.41 10.81
N GLN A 173 4.46 -10.11 10.75
CA GLN A 173 4.43 -11.57 10.89
C GLN A 173 5.12 -12.27 9.71
N ALA A 174 4.95 -11.78 8.49
CA ALA A 174 5.67 -12.30 7.34
C ALA A 174 7.18 -12.14 7.53
N LEU A 175 7.68 -10.97 7.93
CA LEU A 175 9.10 -10.71 8.20
C LEU A 175 9.65 -11.58 9.34
N ALA A 176 8.87 -11.83 10.40
CA ALA A 176 9.25 -12.74 11.49
C ALA A 176 9.40 -14.19 10.98
N ALA A 177 8.47 -14.66 10.15
CA ALA A 177 8.53 -15.98 9.53
C ALA A 177 9.71 -16.18 8.55
N MET A 178 10.38 -15.09 8.12
CA MET A 178 11.63 -15.16 7.34
C MET A 178 12.87 -15.47 8.19
N ASN A 179 12.75 -15.48 9.52
CA ASN A 179 13.82 -15.89 10.44
C ASN A 179 13.49 -17.28 11.04
N PRO A 180 13.94 -18.39 10.42
CA PRO A 180 13.63 -19.74 10.89
C PRO A 180 14.23 -20.08 12.27
N ALA A 181 15.18 -19.29 12.77
CA ALA A 181 15.74 -19.45 14.11
C ALA A 181 14.81 -18.90 15.22
N GLY A 182 13.76 -18.16 14.87
CA GLY A 182 12.79 -17.62 15.84
C GLY A 182 13.36 -16.56 16.79
N THR A 183 14.50 -15.95 16.45
CA THR A 183 15.26 -15.04 17.32
C THR A 183 14.82 -13.57 17.27
N ASP A 184 13.75 -13.25 16.54
CA ASP A 184 13.19 -11.90 16.46
C ASP A 184 12.31 -11.54 17.65
N ALA A 185 12.30 -10.27 18.03
CA ALA A 185 11.37 -9.73 19.03
C ALA A 185 10.21 -8.98 18.34
N VAL A 186 9.05 -9.64 18.24
CA VAL A 186 7.82 -9.02 17.68
C VAL A 186 7.06 -8.25 18.76
N LEU A 187 7.07 -6.92 18.67
CA LEU A 187 6.38 -6.03 19.60
C LEU A 187 4.89 -5.90 19.24
N LYS A 188 4.04 -6.16 20.23
CA LYS A 188 2.58 -5.93 20.19
C LYS A 188 2.23 -4.50 20.65
N ARG A 189 0.96 -4.12 20.52
CA ARG A 189 0.44 -2.84 21.05
C ARG A 189 0.85 -2.68 22.52
N GLY A 190 1.29 -1.48 22.89
CA GLY A 190 1.77 -1.15 24.25
C GLY A 190 3.21 -1.54 24.57
N GLN A 191 3.92 -2.30 23.72
CA GLN A 191 5.34 -2.63 23.91
C GLN A 191 6.24 -1.67 23.12
N THR A 192 7.32 -1.17 23.73
CA THR A 192 8.22 -0.17 23.11
C THR A 192 9.65 -0.71 22.95
N VAL A 193 10.44 -0.06 22.09
CA VAL A 193 11.86 -0.39 21.85
C VAL A 193 12.75 -0.07 23.05
N ALA A 194 12.24 0.66 24.05
CA ALA A 194 12.91 0.85 25.35
C ALA A 194 12.86 -0.41 26.26
N SER A 195 12.22 -1.50 25.83
CA SER A 195 12.21 -2.77 26.58
C SER A 195 13.60 -3.41 26.62
N ASN A 196 14.03 -3.87 27.80
CA ASN A 196 15.30 -4.58 27.96
C ASN A 196 15.30 -5.93 27.22
N GLY A 197 16.46 -6.32 26.68
CA GLY A 197 16.67 -7.64 26.06
C GLY A 197 16.31 -7.75 24.57
N LEU A 198 15.94 -6.65 23.90
CA LEU A 198 15.64 -6.64 22.46
C LEU A 198 16.90 -6.78 21.58
N PRO A 199 16.80 -7.38 20.39
CA PRO A 199 17.91 -7.51 19.45
C PRO A 199 18.60 -6.17 19.10
N LEU A 200 19.93 -6.22 19.01
CA LEU A 200 20.80 -5.12 18.56
C LEU A 200 20.81 -4.93 17.03
N GLY A 201 20.11 -5.79 16.28
CA GLY A 201 19.95 -5.70 14.83
C GLY A 201 18.94 -4.62 14.39
N PRO A 202 18.39 -4.73 13.17
CA PRO A 202 17.43 -3.77 12.63
C PRO A 202 16.12 -3.75 13.43
N ILE A 203 15.44 -2.60 13.38
CA ILE A 203 14.12 -2.38 13.96
C ILE A 203 13.13 -2.16 12.80
N TYR A 204 12.43 -3.22 12.40
CA TYR A 204 11.46 -3.16 11.30
C TYR A 204 10.15 -2.52 11.77
N VAL A 205 9.74 -1.42 11.12
CA VAL A 205 8.53 -0.67 11.47
C VAL A 205 7.39 -1.06 10.53
N CYS A 206 6.47 -1.90 11.00
CA CYS A 206 5.39 -2.51 10.21
C CYS A 206 3.99 -2.02 10.62
N THR A 207 3.92 -0.79 11.13
CA THR A 207 2.71 -0.07 11.56
C THR A 207 2.18 0.86 10.46
N ARG A 208 1.13 1.65 10.74
CA ARG A 208 0.64 2.68 9.82
C ARG A 208 1.54 3.92 9.86
N ASN A 209 1.41 4.80 8.86
CA ASN A 209 2.18 6.03 8.77
C ASN A 209 1.93 6.97 9.98
N ASP A 210 0.69 7.02 10.45
CA ASP A 210 0.31 7.89 11.58
C ASP A 210 0.89 7.41 12.93
N ASP A 211 1.26 6.13 13.04
CA ASP A 211 1.93 5.56 14.21
C ASP A 211 3.43 5.93 14.29
N LEU A 212 4.04 6.43 13.21
CA LEU A 212 5.50 6.56 13.08
C LEU A 212 6.12 7.57 14.05
N GLY A 213 5.45 8.69 14.31
CA GLY A 213 5.95 9.72 15.24
C GLY A 213 6.21 9.16 16.65
N PRO A 214 5.17 8.63 17.33
CA PRO A 214 5.31 7.99 18.64
C PRO A 214 6.31 6.82 18.67
N ILE A 215 6.46 6.09 17.56
CA ILE A 215 7.45 5.00 17.44
C ILE A 215 8.89 5.55 17.42
N ILE A 216 9.15 6.63 16.66
CA ILE A 216 10.47 7.27 16.64
C ILE A 216 10.77 7.90 18.02
N GLU A 217 9.79 8.58 18.61
CA GLU A 217 9.91 9.24 19.92
C GLU A 217 10.23 8.22 21.03
N SER A 218 9.48 7.11 21.11
CA SER A 218 9.70 6.03 22.09
C SER A 218 10.88 5.10 21.79
N THR A 219 11.52 5.24 20.62
CA THR A 219 12.77 4.52 20.29
C THR A 219 13.97 5.25 20.91
N PRO A 220 14.84 4.55 21.68
CA PRO A 220 16.07 5.13 22.25
C PRO A 220 16.91 5.85 21.20
N ALA A 221 17.39 7.05 21.51
CA ALA A 221 17.98 7.97 20.53
C ALA A 221 19.19 7.38 19.78
N ASP A 222 19.99 6.55 20.46
CA ASP A 222 21.12 5.82 19.89
C ASP A 222 20.68 4.71 18.92
N ARG A 223 19.48 4.14 19.10
CA ARG A 223 18.88 3.10 18.25
C ARG A 223 18.00 3.62 17.12
N ARG A 224 17.62 4.91 17.09
CA ARG A 224 16.74 5.47 16.04
C ARG A 224 17.29 5.28 14.61
N LYS A 225 18.62 5.32 14.44
CA LYS A 225 19.29 4.99 13.17
C LYS A 225 19.05 3.55 12.68
N ASP A 226 18.71 2.63 13.59
CA ASP A 226 18.41 1.22 13.27
C ASP A 226 16.96 0.98 12.84
N LEU A 227 16.12 2.02 12.84
CA LEU A 227 14.76 1.97 12.30
C LEU A 227 14.81 1.71 10.78
N VAL A 228 13.91 0.82 10.35
CA VAL A 228 13.70 0.45 8.96
C VAL A 228 12.22 0.64 8.63
N PHE A 229 11.92 1.62 7.78
CA PHE A 229 10.56 1.97 7.39
C PHE A 229 10.11 1.19 6.16
N PHE A 230 8.85 0.74 6.16
CA PHE A 230 8.21 -0.07 5.10
C PHE A 230 6.97 0.63 4.51
N GLN A 231 6.73 1.88 4.93
CA GLN A 231 5.51 2.63 4.66
C GLN A 231 5.44 3.15 3.21
N ASN A 232 4.23 3.51 2.78
CA ASN A 232 3.98 4.06 1.45
C ASN A 232 3.87 5.59 1.53
N GLY A 233 4.29 6.27 0.47
CA GLY A 233 4.28 7.74 0.38
C GLY A 233 5.64 8.38 0.65
N MET A 234 5.66 9.70 0.69
CA MET A 234 6.84 10.52 1.01
C MET A 234 7.03 10.59 2.53
N LEU A 235 8.11 10.01 3.05
CA LEU A 235 8.42 10.01 4.49
C LEU A 235 9.38 11.13 4.90
N ASP A 236 10.09 11.73 3.94
CA ASP A 236 11.27 12.56 4.23
C ASP A 236 10.98 13.75 5.18
N PRO A 237 9.88 14.51 5.08
CA PRO A 237 9.56 15.57 6.05
C PRO A 237 9.45 15.09 7.51
N LEU A 238 8.95 13.86 7.73
CA LEU A 238 8.91 13.24 9.06
C LEU A 238 10.32 12.82 9.51
N LEU A 239 11.13 12.27 8.59
CA LEU A 239 12.47 11.80 8.91
C LEU A 239 13.42 12.98 9.18
N GLU A 240 13.30 14.09 8.44
CA GLU A 240 14.02 15.33 8.68
C GLU A 240 13.71 15.94 10.05
N LYS A 241 12.43 15.96 10.47
CA LYS A 241 12.00 16.39 11.82
C LYS A 241 12.79 15.68 12.95
N TYR A 242 13.21 14.44 12.73
CA TYR A 242 13.95 13.63 13.71
C TYR A 242 15.44 13.42 13.38
N GLY A 243 15.97 14.02 12.31
CA GLY A 243 17.36 13.84 11.87
C GLY A 243 17.69 12.46 11.30
N LEU A 244 16.68 11.72 10.84
CA LEU A 244 16.75 10.34 10.34
C LEU A 244 16.69 10.24 8.80
N GLN A 245 16.66 11.36 8.09
CA GLN A 245 16.56 11.42 6.64
C GLN A 245 17.77 10.77 5.95
N LEU A 246 17.52 10.26 4.74
CA LEU A 246 18.52 9.54 3.96
C LEU A 246 19.59 10.51 3.45
N SER A 247 20.84 10.30 3.86
CA SER A 247 22.01 10.92 3.24
C SER A 247 23.29 10.18 3.63
N PRO A 248 24.25 9.96 2.70
CA PRO A 248 25.57 9.40 3.00
C PRO A 248 26.38 10.22 4.03
N SER A 249 26.07 11.50 4.22
CA SER A 249 26.70 12.35 5.24
C SER A 249 25.95 12.38 6.58
N ASN A 250 24.76 11.79 6.69
CA ASN A 250 24.01 11.69 7.95
C ASN A 250 24.34 10.37 8.67
N PRO A 251 25.13 10.37 9.76
CA PRO A 251 25.45 9.14 10.51
C PRO A 251 24.24 8.54 11.25
N ASN A 252 23.15 9.31 11.39
CA ASN A 252 21.90 8.90 12.01
C ASN A 252 20.83 8.48 10.99
N ALA A 253 21.16 8.48 9.68
CA ALA A 253 20.22 8.08 8.63
C ALA A 253 19.61 6.70 8.93
N SER A 254 18.28 6.67 8.88
CA SER A 254 17.51 5.44 8.98
C SER A 254 17.65 4.57 7.73
N THR A 255 16.91 3.46 7.67
CA THR A 255 16.76 2.68 6.43
C THR A 255 15.32 2.81 5.92
N GLN A 256 15.13 3.01 4.63
CA GLN A 256 13.80 2.96 3.99
C GLN A 256 13.72 1.75 3.05
N CYS A 257 12.53 1.13 2.97
CA CYS A 257 12.22 0.05 2.05
C CYS A 257 10.96 0.36 1.23
N LEU A 258 11.16 0.51 -0.09
CA LEU A 258 10.10 0.59 -1.08
C LEU A 258 9.55 -0.81 -1.31
N VAL A 259 8.58 -1.21 -0.47
CA VAL A 259 7.88 -2.50 -0.58
C VAL A 259 7.08 -2.58 -1.87
N TYR A 260 7.25 -3.68 -2.63
CA TYR A 260 6.37 -4.04 -3.76
C TYR A 260 5.75 -5.45 -3.62
N PHE A 261 6.11 -6.22 -2.58
CA PHE A 261 5.45 -7.49 -2.28
C PHE A 261 4.12 -7.29 -1.54
N ALA A 262 3.19 -8.23 -1.71
CA ALA A 262 1.89 -8.24 -1.06
C ALA A 262 1.74 -9.45 -0.11
N VAL A 263 1.05 -9.27 1.01
CA VAL A 263 0.62 -10.34 1.92
C VAL A 263 -0.91 -10.25 2.02
N ALA A 264 -1.63 -11.24 1.49
CA ALA A 264 -3.09 -11.16 1.38
C ALA A 264 -3.77 -11.26 2.76
N LYS A 265 -3.60 -12.37 3.48
CA LYS A 265 -4.13 -12.60 4.83
C LYS A 265 -3.00 -12.78 5.85
N LEU A 266 -3.35 -12.75 7.13
CA LEU A 266 -2.38 -12.94 8.22
C LEU A 266 -1.87 -14.40 8.22
N GLY A 267 -0.57 -14.61 8.04
CA GLY A 267 0.05 -15.94 7.93
C GLY A 267 0.24 -16.44 6.49
N ASP A 268 -0.29 -15.75 5.48
CA ASP A 268 0.00 -16.07 4.08
C ASP A 268 1.49 -15.81 3.76
N LYS A 269 2.04 -16.60 2.83
CA LYS A 269 3.35 -16.27 2.24
C LYS A 269 3.24 -14.98 1.42
N PRO A 270 4.23 -14.07 1.48
CA PRO A 270 4.27 -12.90 0.63
C PRO A 270 4.42 -13.29 -0.85
N MET A 271 3.73 -12.56 -1.72
CA MET A 271 3.85 -12.64 -3.18
C MET A 271 4.63 -11.41 -3.66
N ASP A 272 5.67 -11.61 -4.47
CA ASP A 272 6.53 -10.51 -4.92
C ASP A 272 5.92 -9.68 -6.06
N GLY A 273 6.25 -8.39 -6.08
CA GLY A 273 5.84 -7.43 -7.11
C GLY A 273 6.74 -7.46 -8.35
N VAL A 274 6.89 -8.65 -8.95
CA VAL A 274 7.53 -8.82 -10.26
C VAL A 274 6.54 -8.49 -11.38
N THR A 275 7.03 -7.89 -12.46
CA THR A 275 6.19 -7.53 -13.63
C THR A 275 6.84 -8.00 -14.93
N ASP A 276 6.10 -7.90 -16.04
CA ASP A 276 6.59 -8.14 -17.40
C ASP A 276 7.74 -7.20 -17.80
N LEU A 277 7.81 -6.00 -17.21
CA LEU A 277 8.88 -5.02 -17.43
C LEU A 277 9.95 -5.00 -16.33
N ASN A 278 9.69 -5.64 -15.19
CA ASN A 278 10.63 -5.79 -14.07
C ASN A 278 10.59 -7.22 -13.51
N PRO A 279 11.06 -8.23 -14.27
CA PRO A 279 11.15 -9.62 -13.81
C PRO A 279 12.18 -9.83 -12.69
N GLU A 280 13.10 -8.88 -12.51
CA GLU A 280 14.04 -8.80 -11.38
C GLU A 280 13.41 -8.20 -10.09
N GLY A 281 12.14 -7.78 -10.17
CA GLY A 281 11.32 -7.29 -9.07
C GLY A 281 11.51 -5.80 -8.74
N LEU A 282 10.47 -5.19 -8.16
CA LEU A 282 10.43 -3.75 -7.88
C LEU A 282 10.89 -3.37 -6.46
N THR A 283 10.88 -4.31 -5.51
CA THR A 283 11.21 -4.03 -4.10
C THR A 283 12.65 -3.52 -3.96
N ALA A 284 12.85 -2.40 -3.25
CA ALA A 284 14.17 -1.80 -3.03
C ALA A 284 14.35 -1.29 -1.59
N ALA A 285 15.58 -1.26 -1.09
CA ALA A 285 15.93 -0.69 0.22
C ALA A 285 17.22 0.14 0.15
N PHE A 286 17.30 1.21 0.94
CA PHE A 286 18.50 2.04 1.10
C PHE A 286 18.67 2.49 2.55
N GLY A 287 19.91 2.68 2.98
CA GLY A 287 20.30 2.93 4.38
C GLY A 287 20.97 1.72 5.04
N ARG A 288 21.40 1.90 6.30
CA ARG A 288 22.39 1.04 6.96
C ARG A 288 22.01 -0.45 7.09
N HIS A 289 20.71 -0.77 7.10
CA HIS A 289 20.21 -2.14 7.23
C HIS A 289 19.71 -2.76 5.93
N ALA A 290 19.82 -2.05 4.80
CA ALA A 290 19.29 -2.49 3.50
C ALA A 290 19.81 -3.89 3.11
N GLU A 291 21.12 -4.15 3.24
CA GLU A 291 21.71 -5.45 2.88
C GLU A 291 21.37 -6.58 3.87
N SER A 292 20.87 -6.26 5.07
CA SER A 292 20.31 -7.25 5.99
C SER A 292 18.86 -7.58 5.64
N LEU A 293 18.06 -6.56 5.34
CA LEU A 293 16.68 -6.74 4.88
C LEU A 293 16.65 -7.49 3.54
N ALA A 294 17.51 -7.12 2.60
CA ALA A 294 17.55 -7.73 1.28
C ALA A 294 17.93 -9.21 1.31
N ARG A 295 18.82 -9.63 2.24
CA ARG A 295 19.07 -11.06 2.51
C ARG A 295 17.84 -11.79 3.06
N ARG A 296 17.14 -11.18 4.03
CA ARG A 296 15.92 -11.75 4.65
C ARG A 296 14.74 -11.86 3.68
N LEU A 297 14.58 -10.91 2.77
CA LEU A 297 13.58 -10.98 1.70
C LEU A 297 13.95 -12.09 0.70
N ARG A 298 15.22 -12.17 0.28
CA ARG A 298 15.72 -13.20 -0.63
C ARG A 298 15.62 -14.62 -0.07
N SER A 299 15.81 -14.84 1.25
CA SER A 299 15.61 -16.17 1.87
C SER A 299 14.15 -16.65 1.86
N ALA A 300 13.19 -15.74 1.68
CA ALA A 300 11.78 -16.06 1.47
C ALA A 300 11.38 -16.12 -0.03
N GLY A 301 12.33 -15.96 -0.96
CA GLY A 301 12.08 -15.95 -2.40
C GLY A 301 11.58 -14.61 -2.95
N LEU A 302 11.70 -13.52 -2.20
CA LEU A 302 11.34 -12.16 -2.66
C LEU A 302 12.55 -11.41 -3.23
N SER A 303 12.32 -10.58 -4.25
CA SER A 303 13.28 -9.58 -4.70
C SER A 303 13.57 -8.54 -3.62
N CYS A 304 14.79 -8.02 -3.64
CA CYS A 304 15.14 -6.77 -2.99
C CYS A 304 16.42 -6.20 -3.61
N LYS A 305 16.31 -5.04 -4.23
CA LYS A 305 17.42 -4.24 -4.74
C LYS A 305 18.00 -3.38 -3.61
N VAL A 306 19.33 -3.22 -3.59
CA VAL A 306 19.99 -2.19 -2.77
C VAL A 306 20.72 -1.22 -3.70
N PRO A 307 20.02 -0.22 -4.26
CA PRO A 307 20.61 0.78 -5.14
C PRO A 307 21.45 1.81 -4.37
N VAL A 308 22.23 2.62 -5.09
CA VAL A 308 22.82 3.86 -4.54
C VAL A 308 21.74 4.96 -4.39
N GLU A 309 22.00 5.92 -3.50
CA GLU A 309 21.09 7.02 -3.13
C GLU A 309 20.31 7.64 -4.30
N VAL A 310 21.01 8.15 -5.32
CA VAL A 310 20.39 8.85 -6.48
C VAL A 310 19.48 7.97 -7.34
N ILE A 311 19.65 6.65 -7.27
CA ILE A 311 18.75 5.66 -7.90
C ILE A 311 17.60 5.32 -6.93
N PHE A 312 17.86 5.21 -5.62
CA PHE A 312 16.80 5.02 -4.63
C PHE A 312 15.79 6.17 -4.63
N GLN A 313 16.27 7.42 -4.70
CA GLN A 313 15.44 8.63 -4.80
C GLN A 313 14.55 8.60 -6.06
N GLY A 314 15.12 8.22 -7.22
CA GLY A 314 14.34 8.02 -8.44
C GLY A 314 13.25 6.94 -8.29
N MET A 315 13.59 5.79 -7.70
CA MET A 315 12.61 4.72 -7.43
C MET A 315 11.53 5.12 -6.41
N MET A 316 11.88 5.91 -5.40
CA MET A 316 10.96 6.43 -4.39
C MET A 316 9.96 7.40 -5.02
N LEU A 317 10.43 8.31 -5.86
CA LEU A 317 9.60 9.26 -6.59
C LEU A 317 8.74 8.56 -7.66
N GLU A 318 9.25 7.54 -8.37
CA GLU A 318 8.43 6.70 -9.27
C GLU A 318 7.29 5.97 -8.50
N LYS A 319 7.57 5.47 -7.29
CA LYS A 319 6.54 4.86 -6.43
C LYS A 319 5.51 5.88 -5.93
N LEU A 320 5.93 7.11 -5.63
CA LEU A 320 5.05 8.19 -5.22
C LEU A 320 4.15 8.67 -6.38
N ILE A 321 4.72 8.87 -7.58
CA ILE A 321 3.99 9.19 -8.81
C ILE A 321 2.93 8.11 -9.09
N TRP A 322 3.26 6.83 -8.93
CA TRP A 322 2.30 5.73 -9.09
C TRP A 322 1.12 5.84 -8.13
N ILE A 323 1.38 5.99 -6.82
CA ILE A 323 0.31 5.98 -5.81
C ILE A 323 -0.50 7.28 -5.79
N SER A 324 0.04 8.39 -6.29
CA SER A 324 -0.69 9.63 -6.53
C SER A 324 -1.61 9.49 -7.76
N SER A 325 -1.02 9.11 -8.90
CA SER A 325 -1.71 9.12 -10.20
C SER A 325 -2.82 8.08 -10.28
N PHE A 326 -2.57 6.82 -9.91
CA PHE A 326 -3.58 5.76 -10.01
C PHE A 326 -4.76 5.99 -9.06
N MET A 327 -4.50 6.44 -7.82
CA MET A 327 -5.56 6.65 -6.83
C MET A 327 -6.46 7.82 -7.22
N LEU A 328 -5.89 8.93 -7.70
CA LEU A 328 -6.66 10.11 -8.11
C LEU A 328 -7.40 9.88 -9.44
N ALA A 329 -6.77 9.23 -10.42
CA ALA A 329 -7.43 8.88 -11.68
C ALA A 329 -8.60 7.91 -11.49
N GLY A 330 -8.51 6.95 -10.57
CA GLY A 330 -9.61 6.04 -10.27
C GLY A 330 -10.77 6.70 -9.52
N VAL A 331 -10.47 7.56 -8.53
CA VAL A 331 -11.51 8.33 -7.83
C VAL A 331 -12.22 9.30 -8.78
N LYS A 332 -11.49 10.00 -9.67
CA LYS A 332 -12.06 10.81 -10.76
C LYS A 332 -13.06 10.03 -11.63
N ASN A 333 -12.81 8.74 -11.87
CA ASN A 333 -13.64 7.88 -12.72
C ASN A 333 -14.66 7.03 -11.94
N GLY A 334 -14.95 7.38 -10.68
CA GLY A 334 -16.01 6.73 -9.88
C GLY A 334 -15.52 5.60 -8.97
N GLU A 335 -14.36 5.79 -8.33
CA GLU A 335 -13.73 4.84 -7.38
C GLU A 335 -13.41 3.45 -7.97
N VAL A 336 -13.15 3.41 -9.28
CA VAL A 336 -12.83 2.17 -10.02
C VAL A 336 -11.54 1.49 -9.51
N THR A 337 -11.36 0.21 -9.85
CA THR A 337 -10.15 -0.54 -9.49
C THR A 337 -8.91 -0.08 -10.26
N VAL A 338 -7.73 -0.38 -9.73
CA VAL A 338 -6.44 -0.07 -10.38
C VAL A 338 -6.33 -0.70 -11.78
N GLY A 339 -6.96 -1.85 -12.01
CA GLY A 339 -7.02 -2.50 -13.32
C GLY A 339 -7.89 -1.76 -14.32
N GLU A 340 -9.03 -1.23 -13.88
CA GLU A 340 -9.90 -0.37 -14.69
C GLU A 340 -9.22 0.98 -15.00
N VAL A 341 -8.44 1.52 -14.05
CA VAL A 341 -7.59 2.70 -14.33
C VAL A 341 -6.53 2.43 -15.41
N GLU A 342 -5.89 1.26 -15.38
CA GLU A 342 -4.88 0.87 -16.37
C GLU A 342 -5.47 0.63 -17.77
N LYS A 343 -6.65 0.00 -17.82
CA LYS A 343 -7.29 -0.48 -19.05
C LYS A 343 -8.26 0.51 -19.70
N ASP A 344 -9.09 1.18 -18.91
CA ASP A 344 -10.24 1.97 -19.35
C ASP A 344 -10.04 3.48 -19.09
N CYS A 345 -9.25 3.85 -18.08
CA CYS A 345 -8.88 5.25 -17.79
C CYS A 345 -7.42 5.59 -18.16
N THR A 346 -6.79 4.83 -19.05
CA THR A 346 -5.33 4.90 -19.33
C THR A 346 -4.83 6.30 -19.68
N ALA A 347 -5.66 7.11 -20.36
CA ALA A 347 -5.34 8.49 -20.72
C ALA A 347 -5.21 9.40 -19.50
N ASP A 348 -6.17 9.33 -18.56
CA ASP A 348 -6.17 10.17 -17.35
C ASP A 348 -4.94 9.90 -16.48
N VAL A 349 -4.66 8.63 -16.20
CA VAL A 349 -3.51 8.24 -15.38
C VAL A 349 -2.19 8.56 -16.08
N THR A 350 -2.12 8.48 -17.42
CA THR A 350 -0.92 8.87 -18.19
C THR A 350 -0.64 10.37 -18.10
N VAL A 351 -1.66 11.23 -18.15
CA VAL A 351 -1.49 12.69 -17.97
C VAL A 351 -0.93 13.00 -16.58
N LEU A 352 -1.50 12.41 -15.51
CA LEU A 352 -0.96 12.57 -14.16
C LEU A 352 0.47 12.03 -14.04
N ILE A 353 0.77 10.85 -14.59
CA ILE A 353 2.14 10.30 -14.54
C ILE A 353 3.16 11.26 -15.17
N GLN A 354 2.82 11.85 -16.33
CA GLN A 354 3.73 12.75 -17.05
C GLN A 354 3.92 14.10 -16.33
N GLU A 355 2.83 14.68 -15.82
CA GLU A 355 2.85 15.92 -15.04
C GLU A 355 3.66 15.77 -13.74
N LEU A 356 3.33 14.76 -12.93
CA LEU A 356 4.01 14.50 -11.66
C LEU A 356 5.48 14.11 -11.86
N LEU A 357 5.82 13.42 -12.96
CA LEU A 357 7.21 13.12 -13.32
C LEU A 357 8.00 14.37 -13.72
N ALA A 358 7.40 15.30 -14.48
CA ALA A 358 8.04 16.57 -14.81
C ALA A 358 8.33 17.40 -13.55
N SER A 359 7.35 17.57 -12.67
CA SER A 359 7.53 18.23 -11.37
C SER A 359 8.61 17.55 -10.51
N CYS A 360 8.63 16.21 -10.46
CA CYS A 360 9.70 15.46 -9.79
C CYS A 360 11.10 15.72 -10.37
N ARG A 361 11.25 15.87 -11.70
CA ARG A 361 12.55 16.18 -12.33
C ARG A 361 13.05 17.57 -11.94
N ASP A 362 12.17 18.57 -12.01
CA ASP A 362 12.51 19.97 -11.75
C ASP A 362 12.82 20.20 -10.26
N ALA A 363 12.07 19.55 -9.36
CA ALA A 363 12.31 19.61 -7.92
C ALA A 363 13.53 18.79 -7.45
N ASN A 364 13.92 17.73 -8.19
CA ASN A 364 14.98 16.80 -7.79
C ASN A 364 16.04 16.61 -8.91
N PRO A 365 16.83 17.65 -9.25
CA PRO A 365 17.77 17.63 -10.39
C PRO A 365 18.93 16.61 -10.28
N PHE A 366 19.06 15.92 -9.15
CA PHE A 366 20.04 14.84 -8.93
C PHE A 366 19.43 13.43 -8.96
N ALA A 367 18.09 13.29 -8.97
CA ALA A 367 17.41 11.99 -9.00
C ALA A 367 17.46 11.38 -10.41
N LEU A 368 17.81 10.09 -10.49
CA LEU A 368 17.95 9.39 -11.78
C LEU A 368 16.66 8.67 -12.17
N PHE A 369 15.93 9.26 -13.13
CA PHE A 369 14.77 8.65 -13.78
C PHE A 369 15.13 8.07 -15.16
N ALA A 370 14.39 7.05 -15.60
CA ALA A 370 14.37 6.63 -17.00
C ALA A 370 13.70 7.69 -17.90
N SER A 371 13.57 7.44 -19.21
CA SER A 371 12.72 8.27 -20.08
C SER A 371 11.23 8.17 -19.68
N ASP A 372 10.45 9.22 -19.93
CA ASP A 372 9.07 9.32 -19.42
C ASP A 372 8.17 8.19 -19.94
N ALA A 373 8.37 7.76 -21.19
CA ALA A 373 7.71 6.60 -21.77
C ALA A 373 8.07 5.29 -21.04
N ALA A 374 9.32 5.12 -20.61
CA ALA A 374 9.77 3.95 -19.87
C ALA A 374 9.30 3.96 -18.41
N VAL A 375 9.22 5.13 -17.77
CA VAL A 375 8.58 5.29 -16.45
C VAL A 375 7.10 4.93 -16.55
N THR A 376 6.36 5.59 -17.46
CA THR A 376 4.92 5.35 -17.68
C THR A 376 4.62 3.88 -17.95
N ALA A 377 5.40 3.21 -18.81
CA ALA A 377 5.24 1.79 -19.09
C ALA A 377 5.41 0.91 -17.83
N ARG A 378 6.42 1.17 -16.98
CA ARG A 378 6.59 0.46 -15.70
C ARG A 378 5.44 0.69 -14.74
N LEU A 379 4.93 1.92 -14.66
CA LEU A 379 3.85 2.28 -13.76
C LEU A 379 2.51 1.62 -14.17
N LEU A 380 2.24 1.54 -15.47
CA LEU A 380 1.12 0.75 -16.03
C LEU A 380 1.32 -0.76 -15.78
N ALA A 381 2.53 -1.29 -16.02
CA ALA A 381 2.87 -2.69 -15.75
C ALA A 381 2.68 -3.10 -14.27
N TYR A 382 3.07 -2.25 -13.34
CA TYR A 382 2.79 -2.48 -11.92
C TYR A 382 1.28 -2.38 -11.62
N GLY A 383 0.56 -1.43 -12.22
CA GLY A 383 -0.90 -1.33 -12.16
C GLY A 383 -1.59 -2.66 -12.51
N ARG A 384 -1.19 -3.32 -13.61
CA ARG A 384 -1.70 -4.65 -14.00
C ARG A 384 -1.47 -5.72 -12.94
N SER A 385 -0.30 -5.71 -12.27
CA SER A 385 0.02 -6.71 -11.24
C SER A 385 -0.86 -6.61 -9.98
N VAL A 386 -1.41 -5.41 -9.69
CA VAL A 386 -2.30 -5.14 -8.55
C VAL A 386 -3.71 -4.72 -8.99
N ALA A 387 -4.14 -5.17 -10.17
CA ALA A 387 -5.38 -4.73 -10.84
C ALA A 387 -6.66 -4.81 -9.98
N HIS A 388 -6.75 -5.74 -9.04
CA HIS A 388 -7.92 -5.97 -8.20
C HIS A 388 -8.03 -5.04 -6.98
N PHE A 389 -7.05 -4.15 -6.74
CA PHE A 389 -7.12 -3.20 -5.63
C PHE A 389 -8.06 -2.04 -5.97
N PRO A 390 -8.97 -1.62 -5.05
CA PRO A 390 -9.78 -0.43 -5.24
C PRO A 390 -8.92 0.84 -5.13
N THR A 391 -9.23 1.86 -5.93
CA THR A 391 -8.62 3.18 -5.74
C THR A 391 -9.32 3.95 -4.62
N ALA A 392 -8.58 4.78 -3.89
CA ALA A 392 -9.14 5.66 -2.86
C ALA A 392 -8.12 6.73 -2.43
N MET A 393 -8.60 7.96 -2.21
CA MET A 393 -7.80 9.04 -1.63
C MET A 393 -7.67 8.86 -0.13
N LYS A 394 -6.61 8.15 0.29
CA LYS A 394 -6.30 7.81 1.69
C LYS A 394 -4.86 8.22 2.02
N GLU A 395 -4.55 8.43 3.30
CA GLU A 395 -3.18 8.81 3.75
C GLU A 395 -2.65 10.06 3.03
N PHE A 396 -3.50 11.07 2.80
CA PHE A 396 -3.24 12.19 1.88
C PHE A 396 -1.88 12.90 2.08
N PRO A 397 -1.45 13.30 3.31
CA PRO A 397 -0.16 13.96 3.50
C PRO A 397 1.03 13.14 2.98
N TRP A 398 0.95 11.82 3.16
CA TRP A 398 1.98 10.88 2.73
C TRP A 398 1.92 10.59 1.23
N ARG A 399 0.72 10.42 0.67
CA ARG A 399 0.53 9.93 -0.71
C ARG A 399 0.43 11.02 -1.77
N ASN A 400 -0.01 12.22 -1.42
CA ASN A 400 -0.26 13.32 -2.36
C ASN A 400 0.23 14.70 -1.84
N GLY A 401 0.44 14.85 -0.52
CA GLY A 401 0.90 16.09 0.11
C GLY A 401 2.14 16.68 -0.58
N TYR A 402 3.16 15.88 -0.85
CA TYR A 402 4.37 16.31 -1.56
C TYR A 402 4.11 17.14 -2.84
N PHE A 403 3.18 16.69 -3.70
CA PHE A 403 2.83 17.40 -4.93
C PHE A 403 1.93 18.61 -4.65
N TRP A 404 0.94 18.43 -3.78
CA TRP A 404 0.03 19.50 -3.36
C TRP A 404 0.77 20.69 -2.72
N ASP A 405 1.77 20.42 -1.89
CA ASP A 405 2.59 21.42 -1.19
C ASP A 405 3.52 22.14 -2.17
N ILE A 406 4.04 21.45 -3.20
CA ILE A 406 4.76 22.06 -4.32
C ILE A 406 3.84 23.03 -5.11
N SER A 407 2.60 22.62 -5.42
CA SER A 407 1.60 23.52 -6.01
C SER A 407 1.30 24.72 -5.11
N GLN A 408 1.06 24.52 -3.81
CA GLN A 408 0.69 25.63 -2.91
C GLN A 408 1.86 26.61 -2.74
N ALA A 409 3.10 26.12 -2.61
CA ALA A 409 4.28 26.96 -2.54
C ALA A 409 4.43 27.83 -3.79
N ALA A 410 4.36 27.23 -4.98
CA ALA A 410 4.45 27.98 -6.24
C ALA A 410 3.33 29.02 -6.40
N LEU A 411 2.07 28.64 -6.10
CA LEU A 411 0.92 29.54 -6.16
C LEU A 411 1.02 30.69 -5.14
N SER A 412 1.60 30.45 -3.96
CA SER A 412 1.84 31.49 -2.94
C SER A 412 2.89 32.52 -3.35
N GLU A 413 3.76 32.18 -4.31
CA GLU A 413 4.77 33.06 -4.91
C GLU A 413 4.31 33.65 -6.26
N GLU A 414 3.00 33.60 -6.57
CA GLU A 414 2.38 34.03 -7.84
C GLU A 414 2.95 33.32 -9.10
N LYS A 415 3.55 32.13 -8.93
CA LYS A 415 4.07 31.31 -10.03
C LYS A 415 3.00 30.39 -10.61
N ALA A 416 3.27 29.86 -11.81
CA ALA A 416 2.47 28.79 -12.38
C ALA A 416 2.53 27.53 -11.50
N ASP A 417 1.39 26.85 -11.35
CA ASP A 417 1.28 25.57 -10.66
C ASP A 417 2.14 24.50 -11.39
N PRO A 418 3.09 23.80 -10.72
CA PRO A 418 3.89 22.75 -11.33
C PRO A 418 3.14 21.43 -11.57
N THR A 419 2.00 21.21 -10.90
CA THR A 419 1.15 20.02 -11.06
C THR A 419 -0.34 20.42 -11.16
N PRO A 420 -0.72 21.17 -12.21
CA PRO A 420 -2.04 21.80 -12.32
C PRO A 420 -3.19 20.80 -12.50
N THR A 421 -2.98 19.68 -13.19
CA THR A 421 -4.01 18.64 -13.37
C THR A 421 -4.27 17.96 -12.03
N HIS A 422 -3.21 17.55 -11.32
CA HIS A 422 -3.29 16.96 -9.98
C HIS A 422 -3.99 17.90 -8.98
N SER A 423 -3.53 19.15 -8.88
CA SER A 423 -4.13 20.16 -8.00
C SER A 423 -5.58 20.52 -8.37
N THR A 424 -5.97 20.44 -9.64
CA THR A 424 -7.37 20.64 -10.05
C THR A 424 -8.24 19.44 -9.70
N TRP A 425 -7.79 18.22 -10.03
CA TRP A 425 -8.54 16.99 -9.78
C TRP A 425 -8.68 16.67 -8.29
N LEU A 426 -7.71 17.07 -7.45
CA LEU A 426 -7.88 17.03 -6.00
C LEU A 426 -9.02 17.95 -5.52
N LYS A 427 -9.11 19.16 -6.07
CA LYS A 427 -10.17 20.14 -5.72
C LYS A 427 -11.56 19.70 -6.23
N GLU A 428 -11.62 19.05 -7.39
CA GLU A 428 -12.88 18.65 -8.03
C GLU A 428 -13.40 17.29 -7.52
N TYR A 429 -12.55 16.26 -7.46
CA TYR A 429 -12.95 14.87 -7.19
C TYR A 429 -12.57 14.37 -5.79
N ALA A 430 -11.74 15.10 -5.05
CA ALA A 430 -11.35 14.75 -3.69
C ALA A 430 -11.34 15.93 -2.69
N PRO A 431 -12.29 16.89 -2.73
CA PRO A 431 -12.25 18.07 -1.86
C PRO A 431 -12.23 17.71 -0.36
N SER A 432 -12.79 16.56 0.04
CA SER A 432 -12.80 16.06 1.42
C SER A 432 -11.42 15.68 2.00
N VAL A 433 -10.37 15.53 1.17
CA VAL A 433 -8.97 15.37 1.62
C VAL A 433 -8.16 16.68 1.55
N LEU A 434 -8.79 17.77 1.10
CA LEU A 434 -8.24 19.12 1.13
C LEU A 434 -8.90 19.99 2.21
N SER A 435 -10.18 19.74 2.50
CA SER A 435 -10.90 20.33 3.63
C SER A 435 -10.49 19.74 4.98
N SER A 436 -9.68 18.67 4.99
CA SER A 436 -8.83 18.40 6.14
C SER A 436 -7.71 19.44 6.17
N GLU A 437 -7.89 20.47 6.98
CA GLU A 437 -6.74 21.14 7.59
C GLU A 437 -5.78 20.08 8.16
N PRO A 438 -4.46 20.31 8.13
CA PRO A 438 -3.54 19.41 8.83
C PRO A 438 -3.98 19.26 10.30
N LYS A 439 -3.73 18.10 10.93
CA LYS A 439 -3.95 17.93 12.39
C LYS A 439 -2.92 18.76 13.18
N SER A 440 -3.17 20.06 13.18
CA SER A 440 -2.41 21.18 13.72
C SER A 440 -3.38 22.35 13.72
N VAL A 441 -3.98 22.75 14.83
CA VAL A 441 -3.44 22.70 16.19
C VAL A 441 -4.15 21.63 17.03
N THR A 442 -3.56 21.25 18.17
CA THR A 442 -4.29 20.63 19.27
C THR A 442 -5.51 21.48 19.61
N LYS A 443 -6.72 20.91 19.60
CA LYS A 443 -7.72 21.39 20.57
C LYS A 443 -7.05 21.31 21.94
N ASP A 444 -7.19 22.35 22.75
CA ASP A 444 -6.99 22.27 24.19
C ASP A 444 -8.39 22.19 24.80
N PRO A 445 -9.06 21.02 24.71
CA PRO A 445 -10.45 20.89 25.10
C PRO A 445 -10.56 21.14 26.60
N GLU A 446 -11.55 21.92 27.04
CA GLU A 446 -11.84 21.96 28.46
C GLU A 446 -12.61 20.71 28.90
N TYR A 447 -13.46 20.12 28.07
CA TYR A 447 -14.33 19.00 28.44
C TYR A 447 -14.32 17.89 27.38
N ALA A 448 -14.76 16.68 27.75
CA ALA A 448 -14.97 15.60 26.79
C ALA A 448 -16.39 15.03 26.87
N LEU A 449 -17.00 14.76 25.71
CA LEU A 449 -18.29 14.09 25.61
C LEU A 449 -18.12 12.75 24.87
N LEU A 450 -18.32 11.65 25.59
CA LEU A 450 -18.00 10.30 25.15
C LEU A 450 -19.28 9.46 25.01
N PHE A 451 -19.69 9.14 23.78
CA PHE A 451 -20.90 8.37 23.49
C PHE A 451 -20.59 6.86 23.50
N ASP A 452 -21.47 6.00 24.03
CA ASP A 452 -21.56 4.62 23.51
C ASP A 452 -22.16 4.63 22.09
N CYS A 453 -22.13 3.50 21.38
CA CYS A 453 -22.70 3.37 20.03
C CYS A 453 -24.02 2.59 20.04
N ASP A 454 -23.95 1.35 20.52
CA ASP A 454 -25.11 0.50 20.76
C ASP A 454 -25.94 1.08 21.90
N GLY A 455 -27.27 1.00 21.78
CA GLY A 455 -28.20 1.62 22.73
C GLY A 455 -28.25 3.16 22.64
N VAL A 456 -27.11 3.84 22.54
CA VAL A 456 -26.98 5.32 22.59
C VAL A 456 -27.12 6.01 21.24
N ILE A 457 -26.35 5.62 20.21
CA ILE A 457 -26.46 6.24 18.87
C ILE A 457 -27.60 5.58 18.10
N VAL A 458 -27.68 4.25 18.14
CA VAL A 458 -28.67 3.45 17.41
C VAL A 458 -29.28 2.39 18.32
N LEU A 459 -30.57 2.11 18.17
CA LEU A 459 -31.26 0.99 18.83
C LEU A 459 -30.91 -0.34 18.11
N THR A 460 -29.70 -0.84 18.36
CA THR A 460 -29.13 -1.99 17.63
C THR A 460 -29.71 -3.35 18.04
N GLU A 461 -30.33 -3.49 19.22
CA GLU A 461 -30.86 -4.77 19.71
C GLU A 461 -32.01 -5.32 18.86
N GLU A 462 -32.97 -4.47 18.48
CA GLU A 462 -34.09 -4.88 17.61
C GLU A 462 -33.60 -5.25 16.19
N LEU A 463 -32.58 -4.55 15.70
CA LEU A 463 -31.92 -4.90 14.43
C LEU A 463 -31.16 -6.23 14.56
N HIS A 464 -30.54 -6.52 15.70
CA HIS A 464 -29.94 -7.82 16.01
C HIS A 464 -30.98 -8.93 16.10
N ARG A 465 -32.12 -8.71 16.78
CA ARG A 465 -33.21 -9.68 16.92
C ARG A 465 -33.84 -10.03 15.58
N LYS A 466 -34.15 -9.01 14.76
CA LYS A 466 -34.59 -9.18 13.36
C LYS A 466 -33.59 -10.00 12.54
N ALA A 467 -32.29 -9.74 12.69
CA ALA A 467 -31.26 -10.50 12.00
C ALA A 467 -31.12 -11.96 12.47
N TYR A 468 -31.36 -12.26 13.76
CA TYR A 468 -31.44 -13.64 14.26
C TYR A 468 -32.65 -14.38 13.68
N ASN A 469 -33.85 -13.78 13.77
CA ASN A 469 -35.07 -14.38 13.26
C ASN A 469 -35.00 -14.60 11.73
N GLY A 470 -34.45 -13.65 10.97
CA GLY A 470 -34.24 -13.82 9.52
C GLY A 470 -33.21 -14.91 9.17
N ALA A 471 -32.21 -15.16 10.02
CA ALA A 471 -31.29 -16.28 9.85
C ALA A 471 -31.98 -17.62 10.15
N PHE A 472 -32.81 -17.68 11.20
CA PHE A 472 -33.61 -18.87 11.53
C PHE A 472 -34.63 -19.19 10.42
N GLU A 473 -35.28 -18.16 9.86
CA GLU A 473 -36.20 -18.28 8.72
C GLU A 473 -35.50 -18.75 7.44
N HIS A 474 -34.36 -18.14 7.09
CA HIS A 474 -33.57 -18.53 5.91
C HIS A 474 -33.17 -20.00 5.93
N PHE A 475 -32.75 -20.53 7.09
CA PHE A 475 -32.45 -21.95 7.28
C PHE A 475 -33.68 -22.78 7.70
N SER A 476 -34.90 -22.23 7.67
CA SER A 476 -36.16 -22.91 8.03
C SER A 476 -36.11 -23.69 9.36
N LEU A 477 -35.46 -23.13 10.37
CA LEU A 477 -35.22 -23.77 11.67
C LEU A 477 -36.54 -24.13 12.37
N LYS A 478 -36.63 -25.38 12.85
CA LYS A 478 -37.77 -25.85 13.65
C LYS A 478 -37.32 -26.59 14.90
N ILE A 479 -37.96 -26.30 16.03
CA ILE A 479 -37.84 -27.07 17.27
C ILE A 479 -39.19 -27.74 17.52
N LYS A 480 -39.19 -29.07 17.73
CA LYS A 480 -40.40 -29.89 17.97
C LYS A 480 -41.47 -29.79 16.84
N GLY A 481 -41.09 -29.27 15.66
CA GLY A 481 -41.95 -29.05 14.49
C GLY A 481 -42.26 -27.58 14.21
N GLU A 482 -42.18 -26.71 15.22
CA GLU A 482 -42.55 -25.29 15.14
C GLU A 482 -41.36 -24.39 14.75
N PRO A 483 -41.57 -23.31 13.97
CA PRO A 483 -40.51 -22.38 13.59
C PRO A 483 -39.82 -21.70 14.78
N VAL A 484 -38.50 -21.56 14.72
CA VAL A 484 -37.73 -20.84 15.76
C VAL A 484 -37.83 -19.33 15.56
N VAL A 485 -38.46 -18.63 16.50
CA VAL A 485 -38.59 -17.17 16.51
C VAL A 485 -38.33 -16.65 17.94
N TRP A 486 -37.47 -15.65 18.07
CA TRP A 486 -37.25 -14.91 19.31
C TRP A 486 -38.14 -13.65 19.35
N THR A 487 -39.07 -13.61 20.30
CA THR A 487 -39.88 -12.42 20.59
C THR A 487 -39.01 -11.32 21.20
N GLU A 488 -39.55 -10.11 21.32
CA GLU A 488 -38.84 -8.96 21.90
C GLU A 488 -38.47 -9.25 23.36
N GLU A 489 -39.47 -9.67 24.15
CA GLU A 489 -39.34 -9.98 25.58
C GLU A 489 -38.38 -11.16 25.83
N TYR A 490 -38.39 -12.18 24.96
CA TYR A 490 -37.47 -13.31 25.05
C TYR A 490 -36.04 -12.92 24.68
N TYR A 491 -35.87 -12.05 23.68
CA TYR A 491 -34.56 -11.58 23.25
C TYR A 491 -33.94 -10.61 24.26
N ASP A 492 -34.73 -9.77 24.94
CA ASP A 492 -34.29 -8.91 26.04
C ASP A 492 -33.75 -9.72 27.22
N VAL A 493 -34.45 -10.80 27.59
CA VAL A 493 -33.96 -11.76 28.60
C VAL A 493 -32.65 -12.40 28.12
N LEU A 494 -32.56 -12.88 26.87
CA LEU A 494 -31.33 -13.43 26.33
C LEU A 494 -30.18 -12.42 26.29
N GLN A 495 -30.42 -11.14 25.98
CA GLN A 495 -29.38 -10.10 25.94
C GLN A 495 -28.87 -9.75 27.34
N ASN A 496 -29.78 -9.61 28.30
CA ASN A 496 -29.42 -9.26 29.68
C ASN A 496 -28.85 -10.43 30.49
N THR A 497 -28.98 -11.68 30.02
CA THR A 497 -28.48 -12.89 30.73
C THR A 497 -27.37 -13.67 30.01
N ILE A 498 -27.36 -13.72 28.67
CA ILE A 498 -26.42 -14.55 27.88
C ILE A 498 -25.63 -13.67 26.89
N GLY A 499 -24.41 -13.32 27.27
CA GLY A 499 -23.53 -12.48 26.45
C GLY A 499 -23.02 -13.17 25.18
N GLY A 500 -23.24 -12.54 24.02
CA GLY A 500 -22.64 -12.91 22.74
C GLY A 500 -23.48 -13.87 21.88
N GLY A 501 -23.38 -13.71 20.55
CA GLY A 501 -24.28 -14.37 19.58
C GLY A 501 -24.25 -15.90 19.55
N LYS A 502 -23.08 -16.50 19.32
CA LYS A 502 -22.93 -17.97 19.35
C LYS A 502 -23.30 -18.56 20.73
N PRO A 503 -22.92 -17.96 21.88
CA PRO A 503 -23.44 -18.35 23.19
C PRO A 503 -24.97 -18.31 23.33
N LYS A 504 -25.67 -17.23 22.90
CA LYS A 504 -27.15 -17.17 22.94
C LYS A 504 -27.79 -18.35 22.25
N MET A 505 -27.38 -18.63 21.01
CA MET A 505 -27.94 -19.73 20.21
C MET A 505 -27.63 -21.11 20.83
N ARG A 506 -26.39 -21.35 21.29
CA ARG A 506 -26.02 -22.60 21.99
C ARG A 506 -26.79 -22.79 23.31
N TRP A 507 -27.01 -21.72 24.07
CA TRP A 507 -27.80 -21.77 25.30
C TRP A 507 -29.26 -22.09 24.98
N HIS A 508 -29.86 -21.37 24.03
CA HIS A 508 -31.25 -21.57 23.60
C HIS A 508 -31.51 -23.00 23.10
N PHE A 509 -30.72 -23.50 22.14
CA PHE A 509 -30.85 -24.88 21.65
C PHE A 509 -30.51 -25.94 22.70
N GLY A 510 -29.64 -25.63 23.67
CA GLY A 510 -29.36 -26.50 24.81
C GLY A 510 -30.51 -26.62 25.82
N HIS A 511 -31.44 -25.66 25.87
CA HIS A 511 -32.59 -25.68 26.79
C HIS A 511 -33.89 -26.09 26.07
N GLU A 512 -34.16 -25.53 24.89
CA GLU A 512 -35.38 -25.83 24.13
C GLU A 512 -35.28 -27.10 23.27
N GLY A 513 -34.06 -27.52 22.94
CA GLY A 513 -33.76 -28.61 22.01
C GLY A 513 -33.11 -28.10 20.73
N TRP A 514 -32.22 -28.90 20.16
CA TRP A 514 -31.57 -28.58 18.89
C TRP A 514 -32.56 -28.68 17.72
N PRO A 515 -32.50 -27.77 16.74
CA PRO A 515 -33.49 -27.70 15.66
C PRO A 515 -33.18 -28.66 14.50
N THR A 516 -34.21 -29.02 13.73
CA THR A 516 -34.02 -29.39 12.32
C THR A 516 -33.90 -28.13 11.47
N TYR A 517 -33.14 -28.18 10.38
CA TYR A 517 -32.85 -27.03 9.52
C TYR A 517 -32.71 -27.43 8.06
N ARG A 518 -32.87 -26.49 7.13
CA ARG A 518 -32.76 -26.70 5.69
C ARG A 518 -31.75 -25.72 5.09
N PRO A 519 -30.54 -26.18 4.69
CA PRO A 519 -29.60 -25.37 3.92
C PRO A 519 -30.19 -24.89 2.59
N GLU A 520 -29.69 -23.77 2.08
CA GLU A 520 -30.11 -23.24 0.78
C GLU A 520 -29.89 -24.28 -0.34
N GLY A 521 -30.92 -24.52 -1.16
CA GLY A 521 -30.91 -25.54 -2.21
C GLY A 521 -31.21 -26.98 -1.75
N ALA A 522 -31.29 -27.26 -0.44
CA ALA A 522 -31.69 -28.59 0.06
C ALA A 522 -33.19 -28.84 -0.17
N LYS A 523 -33.54 -30.10 -0.48
CA LYS A 523 -34.94 -30.52 -0.77
C LYS A 523 -35.71 -30.97 0.48
N GLU A 524 -35.00 -31.41 1.50
CA GLU A 524 -35.52 -32.02 2.72
C GLU A 524 -34.85 -31.37 3.94
N ASP A 525 -35.47 -31.47 5.12
CA ASP A 525 -34.91 -30.92 6.34
C ASP A 525 -33.81 -31.84 6.87
N VAL A 526 -32.65 -31.28 7.22
CA VAL A 526 -31.57 -31.97 7.90
C VAL A 526 -32.04 -32.35 9.31
N PRO A 527 -31.82 -33.61 9.76
CA PRO A 527 -32.12 -34.03 11.12
C PRO A 527 -31.43 -33.17 12.19
N VAL A 528 -31.94 -33.27 13.43
CA VAL A 528 -31.35 -32.60 14.59
C VAL A 528 -29.87 -33.00 14.75
N PRO A 529 -28.92 -32.05 14.81
CA PRO A 529 -27.49 -32.37 14.90
C PRO A 529 -27.16 -33.01 16.26
N ILE A 530 -26.52 -34.17 16.22
CA ILE A 530 -26.24 -35.02 17.39
C ILE A 530 -24.81 -34.83 17.89
N GLN A 531 -23.85 -34.64 16.97
CA GLN A 531 -22.45 -34.48 17.32
C GLN A 531 -22.11 -33.00 17.63
N PRO A 532 -21.17 -32.74 18.57
CA PRO A 532 -20.71 -31.38 18.88
C PRO A 532 -20.19 -30.59 17.66
N GLU A 533 -19.63 -31.30 16.68
CA GLU A 533 -19.11 -30.75 15.44
C GLU A 533 -20.26 -30.22 14.56
N GLU A 534 -21.26 -31.05 14.26
CA GLU A 534 -22.49 -30.69 13.53
C GLU A 534 -23.21 -29.50 14.19
N GLN A 535 -23.29 -29.54 15.53
CA GLN A 535 -23.85 -28.47 16.35
C GLN A 535 -23.05 -27.17 16.26
N SER A 536 -21.73 -27.24 16.10
CA SER A 536 -20.90 -26.05 15.90
C SER A 536 -20.98 -25.51 14.47
N GLU A 537 -21.02 -26.36 13.46
CA GLU A 537 -21.17 -25.95 12.05
C GLU A 537 -22.51 -25.22 11.83
N LEU A 538 -23.61 -25.71 12.40
CA LEU A 538 -24.90 -25.02 12.36
C LEU A 538 -24.86 -23.65 13.07
N ILE A 539 -24.28 -23.58 14.27
CA ILE A 539 -24.12 -22.32 15.03
C ILE A 539 -23.29 -21.29 14.25
N ASP A 540 -22.29 -21.75 13.52
CA ASP A 540 -21.40 -20.90 12.75
C ASP A 540 -22.09 -20.40 11.47
N ALA A 541 -22.76 -21.26 10.71
CA ALA A 541 -23.58 -20.87 9.55
C ALA A 541 -24.71 -19.88 9.91
N LEU A 542 -25.39 -20.11 11.05
CA LEU A 542 -26.40 -19.20 11.58
C LEU A 542 -25.82 -17.83 11.95
N GLN A 543 -24.64 -17.80 12.60
CA GLN A 543 -23.99 -16.56 12.99
C GLN A 543 -23.49 -15.77 11.76
N ASP A 544 -22.98 -16.45 10.74
CA ASP A 544 -22.51 -15.81 9.51
C ASP A 544 -23.69 -15.21 8.74
N GLN A 545 -24.79 -15.95 8.53
CA GLN A 545 -25.99 -15.42 7.87
C GLN A 545 -26.66 -14.30 8.69
N LYS A 546 -26.71 -14.41 10.02
CA LYS A 546 -27.15 -13.30 10.90
C LYS A 546 -26.26 -12.06 10.72
N THR A 547 -24.97 -12.23 10.44
CA THR A 547 -24.05 -11.10 10.22
C THR A 547 -24.28 -10.42 8.88
N VAL A 548 -24.57 -11.20 7.81
CA VAL A 548 -24.99 -10.67 6.50
C VAL A 548 -26.31 -9.90 6.61
N LEU A 549 -27.33 -10.50 7.23
CA LEU A 549 -28.64 -9.89 7.42
C LEU A 549 -28.60 -8.65 8.32
N TYR A 550 -27.81 -8.68 9.40
CA TYR A 550 -27.63 -7.52 10.26
C TYR A 550 -26.97 -6.35 9.51
N LYS A 551 -25.91 -6.60 8.75
CA LYS A 551 -25.27 -5.55 7.93
C LYS A 551 -26.26 -4.89 6.98
N LYS A 552 -27.11 -5.70 6.32
CA LYS A 552 -28.17 -5.21 5.43
C LYS A 552 -29.19 -4.34 6.19
N LEU A 553 -29.73 -4.84 7.29
CA LEU A 553 -30.70 -4.13 8.14
C LEU A 553 -30.14 -2.80 8.69
N VAL A 554 -28.85 -2.75 9.05
CA VAL A 554 -28.20 -1.50 9.45
C VAL A 554 -28.13 -0.52 8.28
N SER A 555 -27.72 -0.96 7.08
CA SER A 555 -27.63 -0.08 5.91
C SER A 555 -28.98 0.42 5.37
N GLU A 556 -30.09 -0.29 5.66
CA GLU A 556 -31.43 0.04 5.16
C GLU A 556 -32.36 0.70 6.19
N VAL A 557 -32.13 0.49 7.50
CA VAL A 557 -33.11 0.81 8.56
C VAL A 557 -32.47 1.37 9.85
N ALA A 558 -31.15 1.53 9.95
CA ALA A 558 -30.56 2.18 11.13
C ALA A 558 -30.75 3.70 11.07
N GLU A 559 -31.48 4.24 12.04
CA GLU A 559 -31.61 5.67 12.29
C GLU A 559 -30.92 6.06 13.60
N ALA A 560 -30.48 7.32 13.69
CA ALA A 560 -29.97 7.86 14.95
C ALA A 560 -31.10 8.03 15.96
N ARG A 561 -30.83 7.79 17.25
CA ARG A 561 -31.77 8.18 18.31
C ARG A 561 -32.00 9.71 18.30
N PRO A 562 -33.22 10.18 18.62
CA PRO A 562 -33.55 11.61 18.60
C PRO A 562 -32.55 12.46 19.40
N GLY A 563 -32.13 13.58 18.83
CA GLY A 563 -31.18 14.52 19.43
C GLY A 563 -29.69 14.09 19.37
N VAL A 564 -29.36 12.84 18.99
CA VAL A 564 -27.95 12.39 19.00
C VAL A 564 -27.10 13.14 17.97
N LEU A 565 -27.53 13.20 16.70
CA LEU A 565 -26.75 13.89 15.66
C LEU A 565 -26.70 15.41 15.88
N GLU A 566 -27.74 15.98 16.47
CA GLU A 566 -27.82 17.39 16.88
C GLU A 566 -26.77 17.69 17.97
N LEU A 567 -26.77 16.92 19.06
CA LEU A 567 -25.77 17.03 20.14
C LEU A 567 -24.33 16.73 19.66
N MET A 568 -24.19 15.83 18.67
CA MET A 568 -22.89 15.59 18.02
C MET A 568 -22.43 16.80 17.21
N ASP A 569 -23.27 17.40 16.37
CA ASP A 569 -22.87 18.55 15.56
C ASP A 569 -22.69 19.82 16.40
N GLU A 570 -23.46 20.01 17.50
CA GLU A 570 -23.19 21.03 18.52
C GLU A 570 -21.80 20.85 19.16
N GLY A 571 -21.51 19.64 19.65
CA GLY A 571 -20.24 19.35 20.33
C GLY A 571 -19.03 19.39 19.39
N LEU A 572 -19.18 18.94 18.14
CA LEU A 572 -18.16 19.06 17.09
C LEU A 572 -17.96 20.51 16.62
N GLY A 573 -18.96 21.39 16.82
CA GLY A 573 -18.85 22.83 16.60
C GLY A 573 -18.11 23.60 17.71
N ARG A 574 -17.74 22.93 18.81
CA ARG A 574 -17.10 23.54 19.98
C ARG A 574 -15.61 23.18 20.07
N PRO A 575 -14.69 24.18 20.10
CA PRO A 575 -13.26 23.92 20.27
C PRO A 575 -12.91 23.50 21.71
N ASP A 576 -13.73 23.88 22.69
CA ASP A 576 -13.57 23.55 24.11
C ASP A 576 -14.11 22.15 24.48
N VAL A 577 -14.64 21.40 23.51
CA VAL A 577 -15.18 20.05 23.71
C VAL A 577 -14.46 19.04 22.80
N ALA A 578 -13.87 18.02 23.42
CA ALA A 578 -13.42 16.82 22.75
C ALA A 578 -14.59 15.84 22.57
N MET A 579 -14.77 15.34 21.35
CA MET A 579 -15.87 14.45 21.00
C MET A 579 -15.35 13.02 20.85
N GLY A 580 -15.99 12.06 21.53
CA GLY A 580 -15.56 10.67 21.53
C GLY A 580 -16.67 9.63 21.33
N ILE A 581 -16.33 8.46 20.77
CA ILE A 581 -17.21 7.28 20.74
C ILE A 581 -16.47 6.05 21.32
N CYS A 582 -17.13 5.31 22.21
CA CYS A 582 -16.56 4.25 23.04
C CYS A 582 -17.47 2.98 23.06
N SER A 583 -17.54 2.28 21.93
CA SER A 583 -18.40 1.10 21.75
C SER A 583 -17.82 -0.18 22.36
N ALA A 584 -18.69 -1.03 22.91
CA ALA A 584 -18.35 -2.39 23.33
C ALA A 584 -18.37 -3.42 22.18
N ALA A 585 -18.95 -3.09 21.02
CA ALA A 585 -19.04 -3.97 19.85
C ALA A 585 -17.68 -4.27 19.22
N THR A 586 -17.60 -5.33 18.42
CA THR A 586 -16.41 -5.59 17.59
C THR A 586 -16.21 -4.48 16.58
N LYS A 587 -14.98 -4.23 16.14
CA LYS A 587 -14.66 -3.12 15.23
C LYS A 587 -15.46 -3.19 13.93
N ALA A 588 -15.65 -4.40 13.39
CA ALA A 588 -16.44 -4.63 12.17
C ALA A 588 -17.96 -4.41 12.38
N GLY A 589 -18.48 -4.57 13.59
CA GLY A 589 -19.87 -4.22 13.92
C GLY A 589 -20.04 -2.71 14.13
N PHE A 590 -19.12 -2.12 14.89
CA PHE A 590 -19.04 -0.67 15.11
C PHE A 590 -18.98 0.10 13.78
N GLU A 591 -18.04 -0.25 12.89
CA GLU A 591 -17.86 0.40 11.59
C GLU A 591 -19.10 0.29 10.68
N GLN A 592 -19.94 -0.75 10.83
CA GLN A 592 -21.22 -0.82 10.10
C GLN A 592 -22.21 0.23 10.61
N VAL A 593 -22.40 0.32 11.93
CA VAL A 593 -23.37 1.24 12.54
C VAL A 593 -22.98 2.70 12.30
N VAL A 594 -21.72 3.07 12.55
CA VAL A 594 -21.32 4.49 12.46
C VAL A 594 -21.19 5.00 11.03
N ASN A 595 -20.81 4.16 10.06
CA ASN A 595 -20.75 4.59 8.66
C ASN A 595 -22.15 4.84 8.08
N SER A 596 -23.16 4.05 8.46
CA SER A 596 -24.55 4.26 8.05
C SER A 596 -25.21 5.47 8.72
N VAL A 597 -24.94 5.72 10.02
CA VAL A 597 -25.72 6.69 10.81
C VAL A 597 -24.95 7.98 11.16
N VAL A 598 -23.70 7.86 11.63
CA VAL A 598 -22.91 9.04 12.04
C VAL A 598 -22.30 9.73 10.81
N GLN A 599 -21.95 8.94 9.78
CA GLN A 599 -21.33 9.33 8.51
C GLN A 599 -19.85 9.73 8.66
N GLU A 600 -19.06 9.44 7.61
CA GLU A 600 -17.59 9.54 7.65
C GLU A 600 -17.10 10.96 8.00
N ASP A 601 -17.78 12.00 7.52
CA ASP A 601 -17.37 13.40 7.72
C ASP A 601 -17.71 13.96 9.12
N ARG A 602 -18.58 13.29 9.89
CA ARG A 602 -18.62 13.49 11.35
C ARG A 602 -17.48 12.73 12.02
N LEU A 603 -17.31 11.44 11.71
CA LEU A 603 -16.31 10.58 12.33
C LEU A 603 -14.87 11.11 12.18
N LYS A 604 -14.53 11.74 11.06
CA LYS A 604 -13.25 12.44 10.85
C LYS A 604 -13.00 13.59 11.84
N ARG A 605 -14.06 14.24 12.32
CA ARG A 605 -14.01 15.36 13.29
C ARG A 605 -14.04 14.90 14.76
N PHE A 606 -14.27 13.61 15.04
CA PHE A 606 -14.15 13.09 16.41
C PHE A 606 -12.69 13.02 16.86
N ASP A 607 -12.44 13.44 18.09
CA ASP A 607 -11.11 13.48 18.70
C ASP A 607 -10.65 12.07 19.12
N VAL A 608 -11.58 11.20 19.54
CA VAL A 608 -11.29 9.79 19.86
C VAL A 608 -12.41 8.83 19.44
N VAL A 609 -12.05 7.72 18.79
CA VAL A 609 -12.99 6.65 18.42
C VAL A 609 -12.43 5.29 18.83
N LYS A 610 -13.21 4.51 19.58
CA LYS A 610 -12.85 3.19 20.10
C LYS A 610 -14.01 2.20 19.97
N ALA A 611 -13.65 0.98 19.57
CA ALA A 611 -14.52 -0.19 19.60
C ALA A 611 -13.98 -1.22 20.61
N GLY A 612 -14.78 -2.24 20.93
CA GLY A 612 -14.46 -3.25 21.93
C GLY A 612 -13.34 -4.21 21.57
N ASP A 613 -12.73 -4.08 20.39
CA ASP A 613 -11.51 -4.81 19.98
C ASP A 613 -10.24 -3.92 20.05
N ASP A 614 -10.39 -2.64 20.43
CA ASP A 614 -9.26 -1.75 20.73
C ASP A 614 -8.85 -1.79 22.23
N VAL A 615 -9.54 -2.62 23.05
CA VAL A 615 -9.25 -2.85 24.48
C VAL A 615 -9.26 -4.34 24.86
N ASP A 616 -8.34 -4.76 25.73
CA ASP A 616 -8.26 -6.16 26.21
C ASP A 616 -9.38 -6.51 27.20
N LYS A 617 -9.88 -5.50 27.93
CA LYS A 617 -10.98 -5.64 28.88
C LYS A 617 -12.20 -4.84 28.43
N LYS A 618 -13.37 -5.47 28.50
CA LYS A 618 -14.65 -4.88 28.07
C LYS A 618 -15.45 -4.36 29.28
N LYS A 619 -16.43 -3.48 29.03
CA LYS A 619 -17.38 -2.97 30.04
C LYS A 619 -17.96 -4.18 30.82
N PRO A 620 -18.03 -4.18 32.16
CA PRO A 620 -17.98 -3.02 33.06
C PRO A 620 -16.57 -2.57 33.51
N ASP A 621 -15.48 -3.13 32.98
CA ASP A 621 -14.13 -2.58 33.26
C ASP A 621 -13.97 -1.20 32.58
N PRO A 622 -13.38 -0.19 33.24
CA PRO A 622 -13.27 1.16 32.72
C PRO A 622 -12.29 1.35 31.54
N MET A 623 -11.53 0.31 31.14
CA MET A 623 -10.42 0.41 30.18
C MET A 623 -10.71 1.23 28.91
N ILE A 624 -11.92 1.14 28.33
CA ILE A 624 -12.27 1.90 27.11
C ILE A 624 -12.42 3.41 27.37
N TYR A 625 -12.97 3.80 28.51
CA TYR A 625 -13.09 5.20 28.91
C TYR A 625 -11.75 5.76 29.42
N ASN A 626 -10.95 4.94 30.11
CA ASN A 626 -9.58 5.30 30.50
C ASN A 626 -8.70 5.58 29.26
N MET A 627 -8.77 4.72 28.24
CA MET A 627 -8.08 4.97 26.97
C MET A 627 -8.62 6.20 26.24
N ALA A 628 -9.92 6.51 26.37
CA ALA A 628 -10.51 7.69 25.76
C ALA A 628 -10.00 9.00 26.39
N GLN A 629 -10.01 9.12 27.73
CA GLN A 629 -9.50 10.31 28.43
C GLN A 629 -7.99 10.53 28.21
N GLU A 630 -7.20 9.45 28.12
CA GLU A 630 -5.76 9.51 27.84
C GLU A 630 -5.47 10.10 26.46
N LEU A 631 -6.31 9.77 25.46
CA LEU A 631 -6.15 10.25 24.07
C LEU A 631 -6.67 11.67 23.86
N VAL A 632 -7.62 12.15 24.66
CA VAL A 632 -8.05 13.56 24.67
C VAL A 632 -7.35 14.40 25.75
N ASN A 633 -6.38 13.81 26.47
CA ASN A 633 -5.55 14.43 27.49
C ASN A 633 -6.34 15.19 28.61
N LEU A 634 -7.43 14.59 29.10
CA LEU A 634 -8.30 15.21 30.13
C LEU A 634 -8.42 14.37 31.40
N PRO A 635 -8.61 14.98 32.58
CA PRO A 635 -8.94 14.28 33.81
C PRO A 635 -10.44 13.89 33.85
N PRO A 636 -10.79 12.77 34.50
CA PRO A 636 -12.13 12.15 34.39
C PRO A 636 -13.28 13.05 34.86
N GLU A 637 -13.04 13.99 35.78
CA GLU A 637 -14.06 14.92 36.29
C GLU A 637 -14.58 15.89 35.23
N LYS A 638 -13.79 16.08 34.15
CA LYS A 638 -14.15 16.88 32.97
C LYS A 638 -14.70 16.03 31.81
N CYS A 639 -14.72 14.70 31.95
CA CYS A 639 -15.33 13.78 30.98
C CYS A 639 -16.79 13.47 31.37
N VAL A 640 -17.67 13.51 30.37
CA VAL A 640 -19.08 13.09 30.47
C VAL A 640 -19.32 11.95 29.49
N VAL A 641 -19.75 10.80 30.00
CA VAL A 641 -20.18 9.67 29.20
C VAL A 641 -21.69 9.76 28.92
N ILE A 642 -22.11 9.50 27.70
CA ILE A 642 -23.51 9.17 27.37
C ILE A 642 -23.60 7.66 27.16
N GLU A 643 -24.46 7.01 27.93
CA GLU A 643 -24.66 5.57 28.02
C GLU A 643 -26.16 5.26 28.07
N ASP A 644 -26.55 4.01 27.85
CA ASP A 644 -27.90 3.54 28.14
C ASP A 644 -27.92 2.42 29.18
N SER A 645 -26.78 1.75 29.39
CA SER A 645 -26.72 0.45 30.06
C SER A 645 -26.17 0.51 31.48
N LEU A 646 -26.64 -0.36 32.38
CA LEU A 646 -26.07 -0.50 33.73
C LEU A 646 -24.61 -1.03 33.69
N VAL A 647 -24.24 -1.79 32.66
CA VAL A 647 -22.88 -2.32 32.47
C VAL A 647 -21.91 -1.19 32.11
N GLY A 648 -22.31 -0.31 31.20
CA GLY A 648 -21.53 0.84 30.79
C GLY A 648 -21.54 1.99 31.80
N LEU A 649 -22.65 2.22 32.51
CA LEU A 649 -22.69 3.09 33.70
C LEU A 649 -21.61 2.68 34.71
N ARG A 650 -21.46 1.37 34.98
CA ARG A 650 -20.41 0.85 35.87
C ARG A 650 -19.01 1.14 35.34
N ALA A 651 -18.76 0.97 34.04
CA ALA A 651 -17.47 1.32 33.42
C ALA A 651 -17.19 2.83 33.51
N ALA A 652 -18.14 3.69 33.17
CA ALA A 652 -18.01 5.14 33.25
C ALA A 652 -17.76 5.62 34.70
N LYS A 653 -18.47 5.03 35.68
CA LYS A 653 -18.24 5.34 37.10
C LYS A 653 -16.92 4.79 37.63
N ALA A 654 -16.47 3.62 37.17
CA ALA A 654 -15.16 3.06 37.52
C ALA A 654 -13.99 3.86 36.89
N ALA A 655 -14.23 4.57 35.78
CA ALA A 655 -13.32 5.53 35.19
C ALA A 655 -13.31 6.90 35.91
N GLY A 656 -14.11 7.06 36.99
CA GLY A 656 -14.27 8.34 37.72
C GLY A 656 -15.23 9.34 37.07
N MET A 657 -15.62 9.13 35.82
CA MET A 657 -16.31 10.10 34.97
C MET A 657 -17.75 10.41 35.40
N LYS A 658 -18.28 11.53 34.90
CA LYS A 658 -19.74 11.77 34.92
C LYS A 658 -20.41 10.90 33.86
N CYS A 659 -21.65 10.52 34.08
CA CYS A 659 -22.40 9.67 33.15
C CYS A 659 -23.86 10.13 33.10
N ILE A 660 -24.40 10.26 31.88
CA ILE A 660 -25.80 10.55 31.59
C ILE A 660 -26.38 9.28 30.96
N ILE A 661 -27.48 8.78 31.54
CA ILE A 661 -28.15 7.57 31.04
C ILE A 661 -29.36 7.96 30.20
N THR A 662 -29.39 7.48 28.96
CA THR A 662 -30.48 7.64 27.99
C THR A 662 -31.12 6.26 27.74
N PRO A 663 -31.93 5.73 28.69
CA PRO A 663 -32.30 4.30 28.69
C PRO A 663 -33.10 3.89 27.44
N THR A 664 -33.07 2.59 27.12
CA THR A 664 -33.90 1.96 26.08
C THR A 664 -34.88 0.97 26.73
N ALA A 665 -35.85 0.43 25.97
CA ALA A 665 -36.76 -0.59 26.50
C ALA A 665 -36.02 -1.83 27.06
N SER A 666 -34.92 -2.22 26.41
CA SER A 666 -34.09 -3.37 26.80
C SER A 666 -33.12 -3.09 27.97
N THR A 667 -32.98 -1.83 28.42
CA THR A 667 -31.95 -1.38 29.38
C THR A 667 -32.45 -0.47 30.52
N ALA A 668 -33.77 -0.23 30.62
CA ALA A 668 -34.41 0.61 31.64
C ALA A 668 -34.59 -0.06 33.02
#